data_AF-A0AAN8X679-F1
#
_entry.id   AF-A0AAN8X679-F1
#
_cell.length_a   1.000
_cell.length_b   1.000
_cell.length_c   1.000
_cell.angle_alpha   90.00
_cell.angle_beta   90.00
_cell.angle_gamma   90.00
#
_symmetry.space_group_name_H-M   'P 1'
#
loop_
_entity.id
_entity.type
_entity.pdbx_description
1 polymer ?
#
loop_
_entity_poly.entity_id
_entity_poly.type
_entity_poly.pdbx_seq_one_letter_code
_entity_poly.pdbx_strand_id
1 'polypeptide(L)'
;MGGLGVIVESSISSVEEKENDKLSCSGIYVSNGWILTHGTIVIDVLRDENAGPLLKELKTKGYAFHEEHSPLHQLMKNTSTTLNVLVDEKNHGNITSNISQDHSFFENTFDQNNIRVSKPFQLKEFSHQKREQSVLQLPPVSSKTTGFYCHPAKVFMLFIQPDVMRTVSAMMPASEGWRLSEEKEGETTDSELEVLTVSTFALLKTSHQRNDISQLKSTDYIKELNYLLSKIIPFTGDAIKGSNVFIESTPFGSLSPRVFLNSLSKGIISNVSGFGKDIYLTDARCIMGAEGAPVYLSTDDMIKLCGIVISPFCWKQGEWLGLSLLAAIRPLLKSLILSVRNNSVIESNEMRALTTDIEFLEKPVFTSRNISKNAHREGFGSAYGDIRFEGIAEMLNKVVVGISCGSGWGSGIVINSSPGIILTCAHVIQPSVNGDVTIITSDGNRVPGCVIYHTYPSCFSEGKQEDGKSGISFWDLAVVCTKTTLPHVLPLASQLPPVGSSVVVAGHGIFSPNCLPSPTLVHGVISKVVNVEVTCLNHTLVSGNICDPFSDVNSQQKADYCDIDVENDAYFEYKKADVLSNLSAVDARKVVPVQCSEKGKTVTQSDCYGRDEDGFVPVMLQTTCSVYAGNSGGPVVYCHPAYGPQAVGVMICNTKDLANKATFPNINLAVPSLAINNIINAFLSTGDKEVLKPLGVECERALQLWALGRTPQAQL
;
A
#
# COMPACT_ATOMS: atom_id res chain seq x y z
N MET A 1 -27.53 5.94 -1.60
CA MET A 1 -26.07 5.84 -1.82
C MET A 1 -25.63 7.05 -2.63
N GLY A 2 -24.42 7.57 -2.38
CA GLY A 2 -23.75 8.51 -3.27
C GLY A 2 -22.62 7.78 -4.00
N GLY A 3 -22.62 7.82 -5.34
CA GLY A 3 -21.58 7.22 -6.17
C GLY A 3 -21.88 5.79 -6.61
N LEU A 4 -22.28 5.60 -7.87
CA LEU A 4 -22.21 4.31 -8.57
C LEU A 4 -21.05 4.37 -9.58
N GLY A 5 -20.24 3.31 -9.70
CA GLY A 5 -19.24 3.21 -10.76
C GLY A 5 -19.86 3.28 -12.17
N VAL A 6 -19.27 4.10 -13.04
CA VAL A 6 -19.64 4.21 -14.47
C VAL A 6 -18.38 4.20 -15.35
N ILE A 7 -18.56 3.90 -16.64
CA ILE A 7 -17.49 4.11 -17.64
C ILE A 7 -17.71 5.48 -18.27
N VAL A 8 -16.62 6.22 -18.45
CA VAL A 8 -16.57 7.43 -19.26
C VAL A 8 -15.68 7.16 -20.47
N GLU A 9 -16.21 7.37 -21.67
CA GLU A 9 -15.50 7.26 -22.93
C GLU A 9 -15.32 8.62 -23.58
N SER A 10 -14.12 8.85 -24.14
CA SER A 10 -13.77 10.00 -24.95
C SER A 10 -13.34 9.52 -26.33
N SER A 11 -13.80 10.24 -27.36
CA SER A 11 -13.36 9.99 -28.74
C SER A 11 -13.16 11.28 -29.50
N ILE A 12 -12.09 11.32 -30.29
CA ILE A 12 -11.71 12.40 -31.20
C ILE A 12 -12.05 11.96 -32.61
N SER A 13 -12.80 12.78 -33.35
CA SER A 13 -13.02 12.54 -34.78
C SER A 13 -11.89 13.18 -35.59
N SER A 14 -10.72 12.55 -35.63
CA SER A 14 -9.68 12.91 -36.60
C SER A 14 -9.95 12.20 -37.93
N VAL A 15 -9.59 12.85 -39.03
CA VAL A 15 -9.73 12.34 -40.40
C VAL A 15 -8.66 11.28 -40.65
N GLU A 16 -8.86 10.09 -40.11
CA GLU A 16 -8.31 8.79 -40.53
C GLU A 16 -8.88 7.76 -39.55
N GLU A 17 -9.91 7.02 -39.97
CA GLU A 17 -10.54 5.96 -39.19
C GLU A 17 -9.51 4.86 -38.85
N LYS A 18 -8.85 4.99 -37.70
CA LYS A 18 -8.39 3.83 -36.96
C LYS A 18 -9.38 3.61 -35.82
N GLU A 19 -10.13 2.51 -35.90
CA GLU A 19 -11.11 2.04 -34.90
C GLU A 19 -10.58 1.89 -33.45
N ASN A 20 -9.34 2.30 -33.14
CA ASN A 20 -8.63 2.00 -31.89
C ASN A 20 -8.32 3.20 -30.96
N ASP A 21 -8.65 4.45 -31.31
CA ASP A 21 -8.28 5.63 -30.49
C ASP A 21 -9.42 6.13 -29.57
N LYS A 22 -10.12 5.22 -28.90
CA LYS A 22 -11.08 5.59 -27.84
C LYS A 22 -10.40 5.54 -26.49
N LEU A 23 -10.29 6.68 -25.82
CA LEU A 23 -9.86 6.75 -24.44
C LEU A 23 -11.03 6.45 -23.52
N SER A 24 -10.82 5.65 -22.48
CA SER A 24 -11.85 5.34 -21.50
C SER A 24 -11.29 5.26 -20.10
N CYS A 25 -12.05 5.74 -19.14
CA CYS A 25 -11.74 5.63 -17.72
C CYS A 25 -13.01 5.37 -16.90
N SER A 26 -12.85 5.20 -15.60
CA SER A 26 -13.95 5.04 -14.67
C SER A 26 -14.49 6.41 -14.22
N GLY A 27 -15.67 6.42 -13.61
CA GLY A 27 -16.28 7.61 -13.06
C GLY A 27 -17.24 7.31 -11.93
N ILE A 28 -17.62 8.34 -11.19
CA ILE A 28 -18.53 8.31 -10.06
C ILE A 28 -19.83 8.97 -10.46
N TYR A 29 -20.89 8.20 -10.67
CA TYR A 29 -22.24 8.74 -10.85
C TYR A 29 -22.80 9.22 -9.51
N VAL A 30 -23.11 10.52 -9.41
CA VAL A 30 -23.62 11.12 -8.18
C VAL A 30 -25.14 11.09 -8.13
N SER A 31 -25.80 11.88 -8.98
CA SER A 31 -27.26 11.96 -9.12
C SER A 31 -27.63 12.81 -10.33
N ASN A 32 -28.86 12.69 -10.86
CA ASN A 32 -29.39 13.52 -11.95
C ASN A 32 -28.47 13.62 -13.18
N GLY A 33 -27.72 12.57 -13.50
CA GLY A 33 -26.81 12.58 -14.64
C GLY A 33 -25.49 13.32 -14.42
N TRP A 34 -25.13 13.62 -13.17
CA TRP A 34 -23.82 14.16 -12.80
C TRP A 34 -22.79 13.04 -12.59
N ILE A 35 -21.60 13.23 -13.16
CA ILE A 35 -20.48 12.30 -13.05
C ILE A 35 -19.23 13.07 -12.63
N LEU A 36 -18.57 12.61 -11.57
CA LEU A 36 -17.23 13.04 -11.23
C LEU A 36 -16.23 12.01 -11.79
N THR A 37 -15.25 12.46 -12.55
CA THR A 37 -14.21 11.58 -13.11
C THR A 37 -12.85 12.28 -13.12
N HIS A 38 -11.83 11.58 -13.59
CA HIS A 38 -10.44 12.00 -13.59
C HIS A 38 -10.04 12.73 -14.89
N GLY A 39 -8.99 13.55 -14.82
CA GLY A 39 -8.50 14.38 -15.92
C GLY A 39 -7.95 13.59 -17.11
N THR A 40 -7.61 12.31 -16.93
CA THR A 40 -7.19 11.43 -18.04
C THR A 40 -8.17 11.46 -19.20
N ILE A 41 -9.49 11.55 -18.95
CA ILE A 41 -10.50 11.55 -20.02
C ILE A 41 -10.41 12.74 -21.01
N VAL A 42 -9.72 13.81 -20.60
CA VAL A 42 -9.46 15.00 -21.43
C VAL A 42 -7.96 15.19 -21.73
N ILE A 43 -7.14 14.14 -21.58
CA ILE A 43 -5.69 14.26 -21.76
C ILE A 43 -5.31 14.76 -23.15
N ASP A 44 -6.03 14.36 -24.19
CA ASP A 44 -5.77 14.81 -25.57
C ASP A 44 -6.08 16.31 -25.74
N VAL A 45 -7.10 16.81 -25.04
CA VAL A 45 -7.43 18.24 -24.99
C VAL A 45 -6.33 19.03 -24.28
N LEU A 46 -5.70 18.45 -23.25
CA LEU A 46 -4.59 19.06 -22.53
C LEU A 46 -3.26 18.97 -23.30
N ARG A 47 -3.12 17.99 -24.20
CA ARG A 47 -1.96 17.78 -25.09
C ARG A 47 -2.00 18.61 -26.37
N ASP A 48 -3.16 19.14 -26.75
CA ASP A 48 -3.33 19.95 -27.96
C ASP A 48 -2.34 21.13 -27.98
N GLU A 49 -1.75 21.40 -29.14
CA GLU A 49 -0.78 22.50 -29.32
C GLU A 49 -1.37 23.88 -28.98
N ASN A 50 -2.69 24.03 -29.08
CA ASN A 50 -3.44 25.24 -28.76
C ASN A 50 -3.97 25.25 -27.31
N ALA A 51 -3.60 24.27 -26.47
CA ALA A 51 -4.05 24.17 -25.08
C ALA A 51 -3.53 25.30 -24.18
N GLY A 52 -2.53 26.08 -24.64
CA GLY A 52 -1.87 27.14 -23.86
C GLY A 52 -2.78 28.05 -23.03
N PRO A 53 -3.86 28.63 -23.60
CA PRO A 53 -4.81 29.44 -22.84
C PRO A 53 -5.55 28.67 -21.75
N LEU A 54 -5.97 27.43 -22.01
CA LEU A 54 -6.62 26.55 -21.03
C LEU A 54 -5.65 26.14 -19.91
N LEU A 55 -4.42 25.75 -20.26
CA LEU A 55 -3.39 25.40 -19.31
C LEU A 55 -3.05 26.58 -18.39
N LYS A 56 -2.96 27.80 -18.95
CA LYS A 56 -2.77 29.03 -18.17
C LYS A 56 -3.94 29.29 -17.24
N GLU A 57 -5.17 29.11 -17.71
CA GLU A 57 -6.37 29.28 -16.89
C GLU A 57 -6.40 28.28 -15.73
N LEU A 58 -6.17 26.99 -16.00
CA LEU A 58 -6.08 25.94 -14.98
C LEU A 58 -4.96 26.22 -13.97
N LYS A 59 -3.74 26.57 -14.43
CA LYS A 59 -2.61 26.87 -13.53
C LYS A 59 -2.83 28.12 -12.66
N THR A 60 -3.61 29.10 -13.13
CA THR A 60 -3.82 30.38 -12.41
C THR A 60 -5.07 30.40 -11.55
N LYS A 61 -6.19 29.86 -12.05
CA LYS A 61 -7.49 29.83 -11.33
C LYS A 61 -7.72 28.54 -10.57
N GLY A 62 -7.09 27.44 -10.99
CA GLY A 62 -7.34 26.09 -10.48
C GLY A 62 -8.56 25.40 -11.10
N TYR A 63 -9.25 26.03 -12.06
CA TYR A 63 -10.41 25.47 -12.74
C TYR A 63 -10.71 26.16 -14.07
N ALA A 64 -11.54 25.52 -14.90
CA ALA A 64 -12.10 26.07 -16.13
C ALA A 64 -13.55 25.57 -16.33
N PHE A 65 -14.50 26.50 -16.50
CA PHE A 65 -15.87 26.15 -16.89
C PHE A 65 -15.99 25.98 -18.40
N HIS A 66 -16.89 25.08 -18.80
CA HIS A 66 -17.25 24.93 -20.21
C HIS A 66 -18.37 25.91 -20.59
N GLU A 67 -18.02 27.20 -20.67
CA GLU A 67 -18.90 28.28 -21.11
C GLU A 67 -18.70 28.61 -22.60
N GLU A 68 -19.72 29.19 -23.23
CA GLU A 68 -19.61 29.66 -24.62
C GLU A 68 -18.41 30.63 -24.74
N HIS A 69 -17.57 30.40 -25.76
CA HIS A 69 -16.31 31.11 -25.98
C HIS A 69 -15.17 30.87 -24.96
N SER A 70 -15.33 30.03 -23.94
CA SER A 70 -14.23 29.70 -23.03
C SER A 70 -13.10 28.94 -23.75
N PRO A 71 -11.84 29.01 -23.28
CA PRO A 71 -10.74 28.23 -23.85
C PRO A 71 -11.07 26.73 -23.94
N LEU A 72 -11.69 26.20 -22.87
CA LEU A 72 -12.14 24.81 -22.82
C LEU A 72 -13.16 24.49 -23.92
N HIS A 73 -14.18 25.34 -24.10
CA HIS A 73 -15.18 25.15 -25.15
C HIS A 73 -14.55 25.15 -26.56
N GLN A 74 -13.66 26.11 -26.83
CA GLN A 74 -12.97 26.22 -28.11
C GLN A 74 -12.12 24.99 -28.41
N LEU A 75 -11.34 24.52 -27.42
CA LEU A 75 -10.51 23.32 -27.55
C LEU A 75 -11.32 22.05 -27.76
N MET A 76 -12.37 21.84 -26.95
CA MET A 76 -13.27 20.68 -27.12
C MET A 76 -13.91 20.65 -28.52
N LYS A 77 -14.25 21.82 -29.07
CA LYS A 77 -14.79 21.94 -30.42
C LYS A 77 -13.73 21.71 -31.50
N ASN A 78 -12.54 22.28 -31.34
CA ASN A 78 -11.44 22.15 -32.31
C ASN A 78 -10.96 20.69 -32.43
N THR A 79 -10.82 20.02 -31.28
CA THR A 79 -10.46 18.60 -31.21
C THR A 79 -11.62 17.68 -31.61
N SER A 80 -12.83 18.21 -31.81
CA SER A 80 -14.05 17.42 -32.04
C SER A 80 -14.23 16.30 -31.00
N THR A 81 -13.88 16.62 -29.74
CA THR A 81 -13.94 15.65 -28.63
C THR A 81 -15.39 15.39 -28.24
N THR A 82 -15.78 14.13 -28.21
CA THR A 82 -17.10 13.68 -27.75
C THR A 82 -16.97 12.80 -26.51
N LEU A 83 -17.89 12.97 -25.55
CA LEU A 83 -17.89 12.21 -24.30
C LEU A 83 -19.18 11.40 -24.16
N ASN A 84 -19.04 10.15 -23.75
CA ASN A 84 -20.15 9.25 -23.49
C ASN A 84 -19.99 8.60 -22.11
N VAL A 85 -21.11 8.33 -21.46
CA VAL A 85 -21.17 7.61 -20.18
C VAL A 85 -21.91 6.30 -20.40
N LEU A 86 -21.24 5.19 -20.13
CA LEU A 86 -21.82 3.86 -20.25
C LEU A 86 -22.20 3.31 -18.88
N VAL A 87 -23.38 2.69 -18.84
CA VAL A 87 -24.03 2.22 -17.62
C VAL A 87 -24.67 0.87 -17.88
N ASP A 88 -24.51 -0.08 -16.97
CA ASP A 88 -25.24 -1.37 -17.01
C ASP A 88 -26.76 -1.18 -17.03
N GLU A 89 -27.46 -2.06 -17.73
CA GLU A 89 -28.92 -2.18 -17.74
C GLU A 89 -29.53 -2.24 -16.34
N LYS A 90 -28.90 -2.96 -15.41
CA LYS A 90 -29.37 -3.05 -14.01
C LYS A 90 -29.41 -1.70 -13.31
N ASN A 91 -28.50 -0.81 -13.67
CA ASN A 91 -28.33 0.50 -13.05
C ASN A 91 -28.97 1.63 -13.85
N HIS A 92 -29.43 1.35 -15.08
CA HIS A 92 -30.01 2.35 -15.96
C HIS A 92 -31.29 3.01 -15.42
N GLY A 93 -32.14 2.23 -14.73
CA GLY A 93 -33.35 2.75 -14.09
C GLY A 93 -33.04 3.87 -13.09
N ASN A 94 -31.95 3.73 -12.33
CA ASN A 94 -31.52 4.71 -11.34
C ASN A 94 -31.02 6.03 -11.95
N ILE A 95 -30.53 5.98 -13.20
CA ILE A 95 -30.01 7.15 -13.91
C ILE A 95 -31.11 7.91 -14.65
N THR A 96 -32.16 7.21 -15.07
CA THR A 96 -33.26 7.77 -15.87
C THR A 96 -34.51 8.14 -15.06
N SER A 97 -34.70 7.59 -13.86
CA SER A 97 -35.84 7.94 -13.00
C SER A 97 -35.65 9.30 -12.30
N ASN A 98 -36.45 10.29 -12.69
CA ASN A 98 -36.76 11.44 -11.84
C ASN A 98 -37.84 11.01 -10.83
N ILE A 99 -37.58 11.22 -9.52
CA ILE A 99 -38.55 11.35 -8.41
C ILE A 99 -38.95 10.06 -7.65
N SER A 100 -38.88 10.22 -6.32
CA SER A 100 -39.57 9.54 -5.20
C SER A 100 -39.25 8.09 -4.84
N GLN A 101 -38.77 7.95 -3.58
CA GLN A 101 -38.93 6.81 -2.67
C GLN A 101 -38.33 5.47 -3.12
N ASP A 102 -37.21 5.05 -2.53
CA ASP A 102 -37.23 3.96 -1.55
C ASP A 102 -35.83 3.56 -1.06
N HIS A 103 -35.79 3.23 0.23
CA HIS A 103 -34.60 2.92 1.03
C HIS A 103 -34.19 1.43 1.01
N SER A 104 -34.75 0.59 0.13
CA SER A 104 -34.80 -0.87 0.35
C SER A 104 -33.93 -1.75 -0.57
N PHE A 105 -32.87 -1.24 -1.20
CA PHE A 105 -32.16 -2.03 -2.22
C PHE A 105 -31.01 -2.93 -1.71
N PHE A 106 -30.37 -2.66 -0.57
CA PHE A 106 -29.12 -3.37 -0.21
C PHE A 106 -29.24 -4.52 0.82
N GLU A 107 -30.43 -4.81 1.35
CA GLU A 107 -30.61 -6.00 2.21
C GLU A 107 -30.49 -7.32 1.42
N ASN A 108 -30.57 -7.32 0.09
CA ASN A 108 -30.61 -8.55 -0.70
C ASN A 108 -29.32 -8.91 -1.46
N THR A 109 -28.28 -8.06 -1.46
CA THR A 109 -27.04 -8.33 -2.23
C THR A 109 -25.84 -8.65 -1.35
N PHE A 110 -25.89 -8.33 -0.06
CA PHE A 110 -24.86 -8.67 0.93
C PHE A 110 -25.48 -9.37 2.14
N ASP A 111 -26.12 -10.51 1.90
CA ASP A 111 -26.32 -11.49 2.96
C ASP A 111 -24.98 -12.20 3.23
N GLN A 112 -24.30 -11.78 4.30
CA GLN A 112 -23.02 -12.35 4.75
C GLN A 112 -23.10 -13.87 5.02
N ASN A 113 -24.29 -14.47 5.03
CA ASN A 113 -24.48 -15.90 5.27
C ASN A 113 -24.61 -16.77 4.02
N ASN A 114 -24.62 -16.21 2.80
CA ASN A 114 -24.91 -16.98 1.58
C ASN A 114 -23.73 -17.15 0.60
N ILE A 115 -22.49 -17.05 1.07
CA ILE A 115 -21.34 -17.67 0.37
C ILE A 115 -21.30 -19.17 0.73
N ARG A 116 -22.32 -19.92 0.31
CA ARG A 116 -22.21 -21.38 0.16
C ARG A 116 -21.89 -21.65 -1.29
N VAL A 117 -20.70 -22.22 -1.52
CA VAL A 117 -20.25 -22.79 -2.79
C VAL A 117 -21.41 -23.59 -3.40
N SER A 118 -22.04 -23.04 -4.43
CA SER A 118 -23.12 -23.70 -5.16
C SER A 118 -22.50 -24.84 -5.98
N LYS A 119 -22.96 -26.06 -5.69
CA LYS A 119 -22.76 -27.25 -6.54
C LYS A 119 -23.24 -26.96 -7.98
N PRO A 120 -22.70 -27.67 -9.00
CA PRO A 120 -22.92 -27.33 -10.40
C PRO A 120 -24.42 -27.32 -10.77
N PHE A 121 -24.81 -26.26 -11.46
CA PHE A 121 -26.18 -25.93 -11.85
C PHE A 121 -26.70 -26.90 -12.92
N GLN A 122 -27.81 -27.59 -12.66
CA GLN A 122 -28.62 -28.25 -13.69
C GLN A 122 -29.66 -27.26 -14.23
N LEU A 123 -29.72 -27.13 -15.56
CA LEU A 123 -30.71 -26.31 -16.26
C LEU A 123 -32.14 -26.80 -15.98
N LYS A 124 -33.02 -25.87 -15.55
CA LYS A 124 -34.46 -25.99 -15.74
C LYS A 124 -34.98 -24.75 -16.46
N GLU A 125 -35.49 -24.98 -17.66
CA GLU A 125 -36.31 -24.02 -18.41
C GLU A 125 -37.61 -23.72 -17.66
N PHE A 126 -38.04 -22.46 -17.60
CA PHE A 126 -39.45 -22.14 -17.39
C PHE A 126 -39.89 -20.86 -18.14
N SER A 127 -40.74 -21.14 -19.13
CA SER A 127 -41.85 -20.40 -19.76
C SER A 127 -42.16 -18.93 -19.41
N HIS A 128 -42.34 -18.16 -20.49
CA HIS A 128 -43.00 -16.87 -20.60
C HIS A 128 -44.43 -16.80 -19.99
N GLN A 129 -44.70 -15.71 -19.25
CA GLN A 129 -46.04 -15.09 -19.22
C GLN A 129 -45.92 -13.56 -19.29
N LYS A 130 -46.52 -12.98 -20.34
CA LYS A 130 -46.67 -11.54 -20.58
C LYS A 130 -47.68 -10.94 -19.59
N ARG A 131 -47.35 -9.77 -19.04
CA ARG A 131 -48.33 -8.80 -18.52
C ARG A 131 -48.02 -7.44 -19.15
N GLU A 132 -48.87 -7.02 -20.08
CA GLU A 132 -48.80 -5.71 -20.72
C GLU A 132 -49.39 -4.66 -19.77
N GLN A 133 -48.60 -3.66 -19.40
CA GLN A 133 -49.07 -2.37 -18.90
C GLN A 133 -48.45 -1.26 -19.77
N SER A 134 -49.32 -0.42 -20.33
CA SER A 134 -49.02 0.64 -21.28
C SER A 134 -48.17 1.75 -20.67
N VAL A 135 -46.93 1.89 -21.14
CA VAL A 135 -46.04 3.03 -20.85
C VAL A 135 -45.89 3.87 -22.11
N LEU A 136 -46.07 5.18 -21.97
CA LEU A 136 -45.82 6.21 -23.00
C LEU A 136 -44.47 5.97 -23.70
N GLN A 137 -44.49 5.86 -25.03
CA GLN A 137 -43.31 5.61 -25.86
C GLN A 137 -42.36 6.82 -25.87
N LEU A 138 -41.14 6.61 -25.38
CA LEU A 138 -39.98 7.49 -25.57
C LEU A 138 -39.23 7.13 -26.87
N PRO A 139 -38.46 8.05 -27.49
CA PRO A 139 -37.72 7.78 -28.72
C PRO A 139 -36.61 6.73 -28.50
N PRO A 140 -36.16 6.05 -29.57
CA PRO A 140 -35.29 4.89 -29.43
C PRO A 140 -33.87 5.33 -29.05
N VAL A 141 -33.47 5.04 -27.80
CA VAL A 141 -32.05 4.97 -27.42
C VAL A 141 -31.47 3.72 -28.09
N SER A 142 -30.35 3.87 -28.79
CA SER A 142 -29.78 2.83 -29.65
C SER A 142 -29.28 1.61 -28.86
N SER A 143 -29.69 0.43 -29.36
CA SER A 143 -29.20 -0.93 -29.10
C SER A 143 -29.60 -1.62 -27.78
N LYS A 144 -30.76 -2.30 -27.79
CA LYS A 144 -31.15 -3.37 -26.84
C LYS A 144 -30.26 -4.64 -26.93
N THR A 145 -29.08 -4.58 -27.56
CA THR A 145 -28.29 -5.76 -27.94
C THR A 145 -26.97 -5.89 -27.17
N THR A 146 -26.55 -4.87 -26.40
CA THR A 146 -25.22 -4.81 -25.79
C THR A 146 -25.20 -5.01 -24.26
N GLY A 147 -26.32 -4.88 -23.55
CA GLY A 147 -26.33 -4.96 -22.08
C GLY A 147 -26.00 -3.64 -21.38
N PHE A 148 -25.81 -2.55 -22.13
CA PHE A 148 -25.42 -1.24 -21.60
C PHE A 148 -26.21 -0.12 -22.26
N TYR A 149 -26.35 0.98 -21.54
CA TYR A 149 -26.88 2.23 -22.04
C TYR A 149 -25.77 3.26 -22.17
N CYS A 150 -25.70 3.89 -23.35
CA CYS A 150 -24.75 4.95 -23.65
C CYS A 150 -25.47 6.31 -23.60
N HIS A 151 -24.93 7.22 -22.78
CA HIS A 151 -25.48 8.55 -22.54
C HIS A 151 -24.47 9.60 -22.99
N PRO A 152 -24.79 10.46 -23.97
CA PRO A 152 -23.88 11.54 -24.34
C PRO A 152 -23.72 12.52 -23.18
N ALA A 153 -22.49 12.92 -22.91
CA ALA A 153 -22.13 13.81 -21.80
C ALA A 153 -21.34 15.04 -22.31
N LYS A 154 -21.39 16.11 -21.53
CA LYS A 154 -20.56 17.30 -21.74
C LYS A 154 -19.74 17.57 -20.49
N VAL A 155 -18.54 18.11 -20.68
CA VAL A 155 -17.77 18.69 -19.56
C VAL A 155 -18.53 19.91 -19.05
N PHE A 156 -18.79 19.96 -17.75
CA PHE A 156 -19.30 21.14 -17.07
C PHE A 156 -18.15 22.00 -16.55
N MET A 157 -17.17 21.35 -15.91
CA MET A 157 -16.02 22.01 -15.29
C MET A 157 -14.82 21.06 -15.25
N LEU A 158 -13.63 21.59 -15.52
CA LEU A 158 -12.36 21.00 -15.14
C LEU A 158 -11.84 21.71 -13.90
N PHE A 159 -11.23 20.98 -12.96
CA PHE A 159 -10.62 21.57 -11.77
C PHE A 159 -9.40 20.80 -11.32
N ILE A 160 -8.45 21.50 -10.71
CA ILE A 160 -7.20 20.96 -10.18
C ILE A 160 -7.32 20.81 -8.67
N GLN A 161 -6.82 19.70 -8.14
CA GLN A 161 -6.52 19.58 -6.72
C GLN A 161 -5.05 19.99 -6.49
N PRO A 162 -4.78 21.19 -5.92
CA PRO A 162 -3.43 21.76 -5.86
C PRO A 162 -2.50 21.04 -4.88
N ASP A 163 -3.04 20.40 -3.84
CA ASP A 163 -2.26 19.69 -2.84
C ASP A 163 -1.81 18.31 -3.34
N VAL A 164 -2.61 17.64 -4.18
CA VAL A 164 -2.25 16.45 -4.95
C VAL A 164 -1.11 16.81 -5.88
N MET A 165 -1.26 17.89 -6.66
CA MET A 165 -0.21 18.38 -7.56
C MET A 165 1.10 18.62 -6.82
N ARG A 166 1.05 19.37 -5.69
CA ARG A 166 2.24 19.66 -4.89
C ARG A 166 2.87 18.40 -4.28
N THR A 167 2.04 17.49 -3.77
CA THR A 167 2.51 16.27 -3.10
C THR A 167 3.14 15.30 -4.12
N VAL A 168 2.51 15.10 -5.28
CA VAL A 168 3.06 14.29 -6.37
C VAL A 168 4.38 14.89 -6.87
N SER A 169 4.44 16.20 -7.14
CA SER A 169 5.69 16.87 -7.56
C SER A 169 6.82 16.71 -6.55
N ALA A 170 6.51 16.71 -5.25
CA ALA A 170 7.51 16.61 -4.19
C ALA A 170 7.96 15.16 -3.91
N MET A 171 7.05 14.19 -3.95
CA MET A 171 7.33 12.81 -3.56
C MET A 171 7.70 11.89 -4.74
N MET A 172 7.28 12.25 -5.95
CA MET A 172 7.45 11.44 -7.15
C MET A 172 8.00 12.26 -8.31
N PRO A 173 9.16 12.94 -8.14
CA PRO A 173 9.70 13.78 -9.18
C PRO A 173 10.21 12.93 -10.35
N ALA A 174 9.87 13.33 -11.59
CA ALA A 174 10.33 12.66 -12.81
C ALA A 174 11.87 12.58 -12.92
N SER A 175 12.59 13.52 -12.27
CA SER A 175 14.06 13.53 -12.17
C SER A 175 14.64 12.36 -11.38
N GLU A 176 13.84 11.71 -10.52
CA GLU A 176 14.24 10.49 -9.79
C GLU A 176 13.73 9.21 -10.48
N GLY A 177 13.26 9.33 -11.72
CA GLY A 177 12.79 8.19 -12.53
C GLY A 177 11.35 7.78 -12.26
N TRP A 178 10.53 8.63 -11.66
CA TRP A 178 9.10 8.38 -11.46
C TRP A 178 8.29 8.60 -12.73
N ARG A 179 7.31 7.73 -12.99
CA ARG A 179 6.26 7.87 -14.01
C ARG A 179 4.91 7.39 -13.44
N LEU A 180 3.83 8.05 -13.82
CA LEU A 180 2.46 7.83 -13.31
C LEU A 180 1.49 7.35 -14.39
N SER A 181 1.98 7.28 -15.63
CA SER A 181 1.36 6.71 -16.82
C SER A 181 2.20 5.55 -17.35
N GLU A 182 1.63 4.77 -18.27
CA GLU A 182 2.36 3.65 -18.89
C GLU A 182 3.50 4.14 -19.77
N GLU A 183 4.68 3.53 -19.63
CA GLU A 183 5.78 3.74 -20.57
C GLU A 183 5.43 3.09 -21.91
N LYS A 184 5.04 3.92 -22.90
CA LYS A 184 5.04 3.49 -24.31
C LYS A 184 6.43 3.71 -24.90
N GLU A 185 7.00 2.69 -25.52
CA GLU A 185 8.32 2.78 -26.17
C GLU A 185 8.35 3.97 -27.16
N GLY A 186 9.27 4.91 -26.93
CA GLY A 186 9.51 6.06 -27.82
C GLY A 186 8.69 7.32 -27.53
N GLU A 187 7.74 7.30 -26.58
CA GLU A 187 7.00 8.51 -26.16
C GLU A 187 7.66 9.18 -24.95
N THR A 188 8.22 10.38 -25.14
CA THR A 188 8.57 11.26 -24.01
C THR A 188 7.33 12.02 -23.57
N THR A 189 6.58 11.48 -22.61
CA THR A 189 5.47 12.23 -22.00
C THR A 189 6.04 13.40 -21.21
N ASP A 190 5.51 14.61 -21.42
CA ASP A 190 5.86 15.79 -20.64
C ASP A 190 5.49 15.57 -19.16
N SER A 191 6.49 15.60 -18.29
CA SER A 191 6.32 15.32 -16.86
C SER A 191 5.47 16.37 -16.15
N GLU A 192 5.48 17.62 -16.61
CA GLU A 192 4.58 18.65 -16.08
C GLU A 192 3.12 18.30 -16.42
N LEU A 193 2.90 17.83 -17.64
CA LEU A 193 1.57 17.46 -18.12
C LEU A 193 1.05 16.20 -17.44
N GLU A 194 1.92 15.24 -17.15
CA GLU A 194 1.58 14.03 -16.39
C GLU A 194 1.11 14.39 -14.98
N VAL A 195 1.87 15.21 -14.25
CA VAL A 195 1.50 15.68 -12.92
C VAL A 195 0.21 16.52 -12.96
N LEU A 196 0.06 17.38 -13.96
CA LEU A 196 -1.16 18.16 -14.18
C LEU A 196 -2.38 17.25 -14.41
N THR A 197 -2.23 16.22 -15.24
CA THR A 197 -3.30 15.27 -15.57
C THR A 197 -3.73 14.48 -14.34
N VAL A 198 -2.77 13.93 -13.59
CA VAL A 198 -3.04 13.19 -12.34
C VAL A 198 -3.76 14.07 -11.30
N SER A 199 -3.53 15.38 -11.34
CA SER A 199 -4.12 16.35 -10.41
C SER A 199 -5.40 17.03 -10.92
N THR A 200 -5.82 16.74 -12.15
CA THR A 200 -7.00 17.33 -12.79
C THR A 200 -8.19 16.38 -12.68
N PHE A 201 -9.38 16.95 -12.50
CA PHE A 201 -10.64 16.22 -12.38
C PHE A 201 -11.69 16.89 -13.25
N ALA A 202 -12.64 16.09 -13.75
CA ALA A 202 -13.70 16.55 -14.62
C ALA A 202 -15.07 16.30 -13.97
N LEU A 203 -15.90 17.34 -13.95
CA LEU A 203 -17.31 17.21 -13.64
C LEU A 203 -18.09 17.18 -14.95
N LEU A 204 -18.79 16.08 -15.20
CA LEU A 204 -19.56 15.84 -16.43
C LEU A 204 -21.05 15.82 -16.12
N LYS A 205 -21.84 16.09 -17.16
CA LYS A 205 -23.29 16.02 -17.08
C LYS A 205 -23.87 15.40 -18.35
N THR A 206 -24.71 14.39 -18.18
CA THR A 206 -25.40 13.70 -19.29
C THR A 206 -26.51 14.57 -19.87
N SER A 207 -26.68 14.49 -21.19
CA SER A 207 -27.61 15.27 -22.02
C SER A 207 -29.10 14.86 -21.94
N HIS A 208 -29.48 13.99 -21.00
CA HIS A 208 -30.83 13.42 -20.89
C HIS A 208 -31.93 14.37 -20.37
N GLN A 209 -31.64 15.63 -20.03
CA GLN A 209 -32.64 16.58 -19.50
C GLN A 209 -32.58 17.96 -20.17
N ARG A 210 -33.73 18.65 -20.22
CA ARG A 210 -34.11 19.86 -20.98
C ARG A 210 -33.20 21.09 -20.90
N ASN A 211 -32.10 21.08 -20.15
CA ASN A 211 -31.24 22.24 -19.97
C ASN A 211 -29.88 21.97 -20.63
N ASP A 212 -29.66 22.56 -21.80
CA ASP A 212 -28.34 22.56 -22.42
C ASP A 212 -27.38 23.36 -21.55
N ILE A 213 -26.35 22.72 -21.02
CA ILE A 213 -25.39 23.30 -20.07
C ILE A 213 -24.72 24.53 -20.66
N SER A 214 -24.49 24.54 -21.98
CA SER A 214 -23.92 25.69 -22.69
C SER A 214 -24.79 26.95 -22.64
N GLN A 215 -26.05 26.86 -22.21
CA GLN A 215 -26.96 28.00 -22.07
C GLN A 215 -27.17 28.45 -20.61
N LEU A 216 -26.52 27.80 -19.64
CA LEU A 216 -26.61 28.20 -18.22
C LEU A 216 -25.93 29.55 -18.01
N LYS A 217 -26.54 30.43 -17.20
CA LYS A 217 -25.87 31.66 -16.72
C LYS A 217 -24.93 31.30 -15.58
N SER A 218 -23.89 32.10 -15.34
CA SER A 218 -22.88 31.87 -14.30
C SER A 218 -23.48 31.60 -12.90
N THR A 219 -24.62 32.22 -12.57
CA THR A 219 -25.37 32.01 -11.32
C THR A 219 -26.03 30.63 -11.21
N ASP A 220 -26.38 30.02 -12.34
CA ASP A 220 -27.04 28.70 -12.38
C ASP A 220 -26.02 27.57 -12.17
N TYR A 221 -24.75 27.77 -12.57
CA TYR A 221 -23.65 26.82 -12.29
C TYR A 221 -23.49 26.56 -10.79
N ILE A 222 -23.60 27.61 -9.97
CA ILE A 222 -23.45 27.52 -8.51
C ILE A 222 -24.58 26.69 -7.90
N LYS A 223 -25.82 26.90 -8.36
CA LYS A 223 -26.99 26.18 -7.84
C LYS A 223 -26.91 24.68 -8.15
N GLU A 224 -26.53 24.35 -9.38
CA GLU A 224 -26.30 22.99 -9.82
C GLU A 224 -25.16 22.31 -9.03
N LEU A 225 -24.05 23.03 -8.82
CA LEU A 225 -22.95 22.52 -8.02
C LEU A 225 -23.35 22.28 -6.56
N ASN A 226 -24.08 23.22 -5.94
CA ASN A 226 -24.62 23.06 -4.58
C ASN A 226 -25.52 21.83 -4.47
N TYR A 227 -26.38 21.60 -5.48
CA TYR A 227 -27.20 20.40 -5.55
C TYR A 227 -26.32 19.14 -5.55
N LEU A 228 -25.33 19.06 -6.42
CA LEU A 228 -24.40 17.93 -6.49
C LEU A 228 -23.68 17.70 -5.14
N LEU A 229 -23.12 18.74 -4.55
CA LEU A 229 -22.39 18.68 -3.29
C LEU A 229 -23.28 18.14 -2.16
N SER A 230 -24.53 18.61 -2.08
CA SER A 230 -25.52 18.12 -1.09
C SER A 230 -25.81 16.62 -1.20
N LYS A 231 -25.58 16.02 -2.38
CA LYS A 231 -25.81 14.58 -2.64
C LYS A 231 -24.59 13.73 -2.39
N ILE A 232 -23.38 14.25 -2.57
CA ILE A 232 -22.15 13.46 -2.40
C ILE A 232 -21.55 13.58 -0.99
N ILE A 233 -21.49 14.80 -0.42
CA ILE A 233 -20.79 15.08 0.85
C ILE A 233 -21.25 14.17 2.01
N PRO A 234 -22.56 13.91 2.23
CA PRO A 234 -23.03 13.09 3.36
C PRO A 234 -22.52 11.65 3.35
N PHE A 235 -22.10 11.13 2.19
CA PHE A 235 -21.62 9.75 2.03
C PHE A 235 -20.09 9.65 2.05
N THR A 236 -19.39 10.76 2.31
CA THR A 236 -17.91 10.78 2.34
C THR A 236 -17.35 10.40 3.71
N GLY A 237 -16.17 9.80 3.73
CA GLY A 237 -15.44 9.46 4.95
C GLY A 237 -13.93 9.63 4.79
N ASP A 238 -13.22 9.72 5.92
CA ASP A 238 -11.77 9.83 5.94
C ASP A 238 -11.13 8.45 6.13
N ALA A 239 -10.20 8.11 5.25
CA ALA A 239 -9.41 6.90 5.39
C ALA A 239 -8.13 7.16 6.20
N ILE A 240 -7.69 6.15 6.94
CA ILE A 240 -6.40 6.14 7.64
C ILE A 240 -5.55 4.96 7.16
N LYS A 241 -4.24 5.02 7.39
CA LYS A 241 -3.35 3.89 7.11
C LYS A 241 -3.87 2.61 7.76
N GLY A 242 -3.90 1.52 7.00
CA GLY A 242 -4.49 0.24 7.38
C GLY A 242 -6.00 0.15 7.18
N SER A 243 -6.68 1.19 6.69
CA SER A 243 -8.13 1.08 6.40
C SER A 243 -8.37 0.11 5.27
N ASN A 244 -9.30 -0.82 5.45
CA ASN A 244 -9.77 -1.69 4.37
C ASN A 244 -10.56 -0.88 3.34
N VAL A 245 -10.20 -1.02 2.07
CA VAL A 245 -10.87 -0.35 0.95
C VAL A 245 -11.23 -1.33 -0.15
N PHE A 246 -12.28 -0.96 -0.88
CA PHE A 246 -12.60 -1.58 -2.15
C PHE A 246 -12.76 -0.51 -3.23
N ILE A 247 -12.38 -0.87 -4.44
CA ILE A 247 -12.38 -0.02 -5.61
C ILE A 247 -13.30 -0.68 -6.62
N GLU A 248 -14.35 0.03 -7.02
CA GLU A 248 -15.23 -0.38 -8.12
C GLU A 248 -14.76 0.35 -9.37
N SER A 249 -14.13 -0.38 -10.29
CA SER A 249 -13.53 0.20 -11.49
C SER A 249 -13.95 -0.57 -12.73
N THR A 250 -13.73 0.04 -13.89
CA THR A 250 -13.92 -0.63 -15.17
C THR A 250 -12.63 -0.64 -15.96
N PRO A 251 -11.72 -1.57 -15.62
CA PRO A 251 -10.46 -1.65 -16.30
C PRO A 251 -10.63 -2.00 -17.77
N PHE A 252 -9.70 -1.54 -18.62
CA PHE A 252 -9.79 -1.69 -20.08
C PHE A 252 -11.08 -1.11 -20.69
N GLY A 253 -11.81 -0.30 -19.93
CA GLY A 253 -13.04 0.42 -20.27
C GLY A 253 -13.83 -0.16 -21.44
N SER A 254 -13.66 0.46 -22.61
CA SER A 254 -14.43 0.25 -23.84
C SER A 254 -14.11 -1.04 -24.59
N LEU A 255 -12.99 -1.71 -24.30
CA LEU A 255 -12.57 -2.94 -25.01
C LEU A 255 -13.50 -4.11 -24.72
N SER A 256 -13.88 -4.29 -23.45
CA SER A 256 -14.84 -5.33 -23.05
C SER A 256 -15.65 -4.96 -21.81
N PRO A 257 -16.58 -3.98 -21.91
CA PRO A 257 -17.43 -3.57 -20.79
C PRO A 257 -18.18 -4.74 -20.14
N ARG A 258 -18.56 -5.77 -20.93
CA ARG A 258 -19.22 -7.01 -20.43
C ARG A 258 -18.39 -7.78 -19.43
N VAL A 259 -17.07 -7.74 -19.55
CA VAL A 259 -16.15 -8.49 -18.68
C VAL A 259 -15.72 -7.62 -17.50
N PHE A 260 -15.46 -6.34 -17.75
CA PHE A 260 -14.74 -5.50 -16.79
C PHE A 260 -15.60 -4.47 -16.05
N LEU A 261 -16.83 -4.18 -16.47
CA LEU A 261 -17.67 -3.19 -15.79
C LEU A 261 -17.88 -3.58 -14.31
N ASN A 262 -17.65 -2.61 -13.43
CA ASN A 262 -17.83 -2.74 -11.98
C ASN A 262 -16.99 -3.88 -11.38
N SER A 263 -15.78 -4.07 -11.91
CA SER A 263 -14.79 -4.96 -11.31
C SER A 263 -14.41 -4.43 -9.93
N LEU A 264 -14.43 -5.33 -8.95
CA LEU A 264 -14.08 -5.02 -7.57
C LEU A 264 -12.64 -5.45 -7.26
N SER A 265 -11.84 -4.50 -6.78
CA SER A 265 -10.52 -4.76 -6.18
C SER A 265 -10.57 -4.42 -4.69
N LYS A 266 -10.03 -5.30 -3.84
CA LYS A 266 -9.89 -5.09 -2.39
C LYS A 266 -8.42 -4.88 -2.03
N GLY A 267 -8.18 -4.03 -1.03
CA GLY A 267 -6.87 -3.82 -0.43
C GLY A 267 -6.97 -2.98 0.84
N ILE A 268 -5.85 -2.42 1.26
CA ILE A 268 -5.75 -1.50 2.39
C ILE A 268 -5.13 -0.16 1.95
N ILE A 269 -5.41 0.89 2.71
CA ILE A 269 -4.61 2.12 2.63
C ILE A 269 -3.22 1.86 3.19
N SER A 270 -2.26 1.64 2.29
CA SER A 270 -0.85 1.38 2.56
C SER A 270 -0.15 2.56 3.23
N ASN A 271 -0.46 3.79 2.80
CA ASN A 271 0.07 5.00 3.41
C ASN A 271 -0.81 6.23 3.10
N VAL A 272 -0.59 7.31 3.84
CA VAL A 272 -1.31 8.59 3.69
C VAL A 272 -0.30 9.72 3.66
N SER A 273 -0.43 10.64 2.71
CA SER A 273 0.46 11.79 2.54
C SER A 273 -0.28 13.07 2.15
N GLY A 274 0.44 14.20 2.16
CA GLY A 274 -0.10 15.54 1.92
C GLY A 274 -0.51 16.27 3.21
N PHE A 275 -0.50 17.61 3.16
CA PHE A 275 -0.82 18.47 4.31
C PHE A 275 -2.25 18.26 4.84
N GLY A 276 -3.20 17.95 3.93
CA GLY A 276 -4.60 17.65 4.24
C GLY A 276 -4.93 16.17 4.22
N LYS A 277 -3.93 15.27 4.17
CA LYS A 277 -4.10 13.85 3.85
C LYS A 277 -4.73 13.65 2.47
N ASP A 278 -4.25 14.44 1.50
CA ASP A 278 -4.82 14.60 0.16
C ASP A 278 -4.58 13.39 -0.74
N ILE A 279 -3.53 12.60 -0.45
CA ILE A 279 -3.15 11.42 -1.22
C ILE A 279 -3.15 10.18 -0.34
N TYR A 280 -3.76 9.12 -0.86
CA TYR A 280 -3.60 7.78 -0.32
C TYR A 280 -2.81 6.90 -1.28
N LEU A 281 -2.00 6.01 -0.69
CA LEU A 281 -1.38 4.90 -1.37
C LEU A 281 -2.13 3.63 -0.97
N THR A 282 -2.47 2.79 -1.95
CA THR A 282 -3.19 1.53 -1.71
C THR A 282 -2.51 0.35 -2.41
N ASP A 283 -2.61 -0.83 -1.82
CA ASP A 283 -2.25 -2.10 -2.45
C ASP A 283 -3.42 -2.77 -3.17
N ALA A 284 -4.61 -2.14 -3.14
CA ALA A 284 -5.72 -2.55 -3.96
C ALA A 284 -5.33 -2.43 -5.43
N ARG A 285 -5.26 -3.57 -6.12
CA ARG A 285 -4.76 -3.64 -7.50
C ARG A 285 -5.73 -2.97 -8.46
N CYS A 286 -5.34 -1.83 -8.98
CA CYS A 286 -5.96 -1.19 -10.13
C CYS A 286 -5.12 -1.45 -11.38
N ILE A 287 -5.77 -1.43 -12.53
CA ILE A 287 -5.13 -1.53 -13.85
C ILE A 287 -5.68 -0.42 -14.75
N MET A 288 -5.19 -0.31 -15.98
CA MET A 288 -5.54 0.78 -16.91
C MET A 288 -7.07 0.93 -17.06
N GLY A 289 -7.56 2.17 -17.08
CA GLY A 289 -8.98 2.50 -17.15
C GLY A 289 -9.67 2.61 -15.78
N ALA A 290 -8.96 2.30 -14.69
CA ALA A 290 -9.47 2.50 -13.34
C ALA A 290 -9.41 3.96 -12.86
N GLU A 291 -8.74 4.85 -13.59
CA GLU A 291 -8.72 6.29 -13.29
C GLU A 291 -10.14 6.83 -13.14
N GLY A 292 -10.39 7.63 -12.10
CA GLY A 292 -11.73 8.15 -11.82
C GLY A 292 -12.66 7.18 -11.08
N ALA A 293 -12.21 5.95 -10.78
CA ALA A 293 -13.00 4.98 -10.04
C ALA A 293 -13.24 5.43 -8.59
N PRO A 294 -14.46 5.24 -8.04
CA PRO A 294 -14.72 5.45 -6.63
C PRO A 294 -13.96 4.46 -5.75
N VAL A 295 -13.41 4.96 -4.65
CA VAL A 295 -12.79 4.16 -3.60
C VAL A 295 -13.64 4.25 -2.35
N TYR A 296 -14.04 3.10 -1.83
CA TYR A 296 -14.94 3.00 -0.70
C TYR A 296 -14.25 2.41 0.52
N LEU A 297 -14.56 2.99 1.68
CA LEU A 297 -14.28 2.40 2.99
C LEU A 297 -15.38 1.41 3.34
N SER A 298 -14.98 0.18 3.68
CA SER A 298 -15.88 -0.82 4.23
C SER A 298 -15.86 -0.73 5.75
N THR A 299 -17.00 -0.38 6.37
CA THR A 299 -17.17 -0.50 7.83
C THR A 299 -18.36 -1.36 8.16
N ASP A 300 -18.38 -1.92 9.37
CA ASP A 300 -19.36 -2.92 9.83
C ASP A 300 -20.83 -2.54 9.53
N ASP A 301 -21.16 -1.24 9.53
CA ASP A 301 -22.54 -0.74 9.33
C ASP A 301 -22.72 0.11 8.05
N MET A 302 -21.65 0.60 7.42
CA MET A 302 -21.72 1.68 6.41
C MET A 302 -20.60 1.58 5.36
N ILE A 303 -20.97 1.90 4.10
CA ILE A 303 -20.03 2.16 3.02
C ILE A 303 -19.90 3.66 2.85
N LYS A 304 -18.66 4.18 2.84
CA LYS A 304 -18.39 5.60 2.58
C LYS A 304 -17.41 5.77 1.43
N LEU A 305 -17.67 6.74 0.56
CA LEU A 305 -16.70 7.17 -0.44
C LEU A 305 -15.54 7.86 0.28
N CYS A 306 -14.30 7.41 0.07
CA CYS A 306 -13.13 8.01 0.70
C CYS A 306 -12.13 8.57 -0.29
N GLY A 307 -12.15 8.10 -1.53
CA GLY A 307 -11.22 8.56 -2.54
C GLY A 307 -11.65 8.28 -3.96
N ILE A 308 -10.78 8.68 -4.87
CA ILE A 308 -10.89 8.44 -6.30
C ILE A 308 -9.53 7.98 -6.81
N VAL A 309 -9.48 6.97 -7.68
CA VAL A 309 -8.22 6.51 -8.29
C VAL A 309 -7.69 7.59 -9.22
N ILE A 310 -6.43 8.00 -9.04
CA ILE A 310 -5.79 9.02 -9.87
C ILE A 310 -4.63 8.49 -10.71
N SER A 311 -4.01 7.38 -10.29
CA SER A 311 -3.01 6.68 -11.07
C SER A 311 -2.98 5.21 -10.64
N PRO A 312 -3.46 4.27 -11.49
CA PRO A 312 -3.41 2.85 -11.21
C PRO A 312 -1.97 2.31 -11.28
N PHE A 313 -1.10 2.94 -12.06
CA PHE A 313 0.28 2.56 -12.24
C PHE A 313 1.24 3.62 -11.74
N CYS A 314 2.08 3.25 -10.78
CA CYS A 314 3.26 4.02 -10.44
C CYS A 314 4.49 3.22 -10.85
N TRP A 315 5.37 3.86 -11.61
CA TRP A 315 6.64 3.30 -12.03
C TRP A 315 7.77 4.09 -11.39
N LYS A 316 8.83 3.39 -10.99
CA LYS A 316 10.08 4.00 -10.56
C LYS A 316 11.24 3.30 -11.25
N GLN A 317 11.99 4.05 -12.05
CA GLN A 317 13.14 3.55 -12.79
C GLN A 317 12.80 2.34 -13.69
N GLY A 318 11.65 2.38 -14.36
CA GLY A 318 11.15 1.31 -15.22
C GLY A 318 10.55 0.10 -14.49
N GLU A 319 10.45 0.14 -13.15
CA GLU A 319 9.81 -0.93 -12.37
C GLU A 319 8.40 -0.54 -11.92
N TRP A 320 7.41 -1.39 -12.23
CA TRP A 320 6.04 -1.21 -11.75
C TRP A 320 5.93 -1.51 -10.26
N LEU A 321 5.38 -0.56 -9.52
CA LEU A 321 5.35 -0.57 -8.07
C LEU A 321 4.14 -1.28 -7.46
N GLY A 322 3.25 -1.91 -8.23
CA GLY A 322 2.13 -2.72 -7.71
C GLY A 322 1.24 -2.03 -6.64
N LEU A 323 1.33 -0.71 -6.53
CA LEU A 323 0.57 0.17 -5.65
C LEU A 323 -0.10 1.23 -6.51
N SER A 324 -1.28 1.68 -6.11
CA SER A 324 -2.04 2.71 -6.82
C SER A 324 -2.17 3.96 -5.97
N LEU A 325 -2.21 5.12 -6.65
CA LEU A 325 -2.44 6.41 -6.03
C LEU A 325 -3.91 6.80 -6.09
N LEU A 326 -4.38 7.33 -4.98
CA LEU A 326 -5.73 7.82 -4.82
C LEU A 326 -5.70 9.28 -4.34
N ALA A 327 -6.63 10.10 -4.80
CA ALA A 327 -6.92 11.38 -4.17
C ALA A 327 -8.03 11.21 -3.13
N ALA A 328 -7.85 11.79 -1.95
CA ALA A 328 -8.85 11.79 -0.89
C ALA A 328 -10.07 12.63 -1.31
N ILE A 329 -11.27 12.06 -1.17
CA ILE A 329 -12.49 12.67 -1.71
C ILE A 329 -12.87 13.97 -0.98
N ARG A 330 -12.64 14.04 0.34
CA ARG A 330 -13.05 15.19 1.15
C ARG A 330 -12.20 16.42 0.85
N PRO A 331 -10.85 16.35 0.84
CA PRO A 331 -10.01 17.43 0.32
C PRO A 331 -10.31 17.79 -1.13
N LEU A 332 -10.61 16.81 -1.99
CA LEU A 332 -10.97 17.05 -3.39
C LEU A 332 -12.22 17.93 -3.52
N LEU A 333 -13.30 17.57 -2.82
CA LEU A 333 -14.56 18.33 -2.82
C LEU A 333 -14.38 19.71 -2.20
N LYS A 334 -13.51 19.85 -1.18
CA LYS A 334 -13.16 21.15 -0.61
C LYS A 334 -12.46 22.03 -1.66
N SER A 335 -11.50 21.50 -2.40
CA SER A 335 -10.83 22.24 -3.48
C SER A 335 -11.81 22.67 -4.56
N LEU A 336 -12.75 21.80 -4.95
CA LEU A 336 -13.83 22.13 -5.90
C LEU A 336 -14.65 23.33 -5.41
N ILE A 337 -15.09 23.33 -4.15
CA ILE A 337 -15.85 24.43 -3.55
C ILE A 337 -15.02 25.72 -3.55
N LEU A 338 -13.74 25.66 -3.15
CA LEU A 338 -12.86 26.82 -3.06
C LEU A 338 -12.55 27.44 -4.44
N SER A 339 -12.36 26.60 -5.46
CA SER A 339 -12.15 27.05 -6.85
C SER A 339 -13.30 27.93 -7.34
N VAL A 340 -14.53 27.50 -7.06
CA VAL A 340 -15.73 28.25 -7.43
C VAL A 340 -15.93 29.48 -6.54
N ARG A 341 -15.76 29.33 -5.22
CA ARG A 341 -15.92 30.41 -4.23
C ARG A 341 -15.05 31.63 -4.51
N ASN A 342 -13.78 31.41 -4.80
CA ASN A 342 -12.79 32.50 -4.85
C ASN A 342 -12.82 33.29 -6.16
N ASN A 343 -13.53 32.80 -7.17
CA ASN A 343 -13.41 33.30 -8.54
C ASN A 343 -14.76 33.58 -9.22
N SER A 344 -15.88 33.44 -8.49
CA SER A 344 -17.23 33.70 -9.00
C SER A 344 -17.94 34.76 -8.16
N VAL A 345 -18.84 35.54 -8.78
CA VAL A 345 -19.77 36.40 -8.05
C VAL A 345 -20.92 35.52 -7.52
N ILE A 346 -20.98 35.32 -6.21
CA ILE A 346 -21.89 34.37 -5.54
C ILE A 346 -22.88 35.13 -4.63
N GLU A 347 -24.16 34.76 -4.62
CA GLU A 347 -25.12 35.39 -3.71
C GLU A 347 -24.88 34.96 -2.26
N SER A 348 -25.28 35.81 -1.30
CA SER A 348 -25.00 35.62 0.13
C SER A 348 -25.47 34.27 0.69
N ASN A 349 -26.60 33.76 0.20
CA ASN A 349 -27.19 32.50 0.67
C ASN A 349 -26.42 31.27 0.18
N GLU A 350 -26.07 31.22 -1.12
CA GLU A 350 -25.23 30.15 -1.64
C GLU A 350 -23.84 30.18 -1.03
N MET A 351 -23.32 31.39 -0.75
CA MET A 351 -22.02 31.53 -0.10
C MET A 351 -22.02 30.92 1.32
N ARG A 352 -23.12 31.08 2.06
CA ARG A 352 -23.30 30.49 3.38
C ARG A 352 -23.41 28.95 3.32
N ALA A 353 -24.11 28.41 2.32
CA ALA A 353 -24.20 26.96 2.11
C ALA A 353 -22.83 26.34 1.86
N LEU A 354 -22.07 26.87 0.90
CA LEU A 354 -20.71 26.41 0.58
C LEU A 354 -19.75 26.52 1.77
N THR A 355 -19.88 27.57 2.59
CA THR A 355 -19.08 27.71 3.83
C THR A 355 -19.41 26.61 4.83
N THR A 356 -20.69 26.27 4.99
CA THR A 356 -21.13 25.18 5.86
C THR A 356 -20.60 23.83 5.38
N ASP A 357 -20.57 23.61 4.06
CA ASP A 357 -20.03 22.39 3.47
C ASP A 357 -18.51 22.28 3.68
N ILE A 358 -17.75 23.38 3.55
CA ILE A 358 -16.31 23.41 3.89
C ILE A 358 -16.10 23.02 5.35
N GLU A 359 -16.84 23.64 6.28
CA GLU A 359 -16.73 23.32 7.70
C GLU A 359 -17.08 21.85 8.00
N PHE A 360 -18.05 21.29 7.26
CA PHE A 360 -18.39 19.87 7.37
C PHE A 360 -17.27 18.97 6.84
N LEU A 361 -16.65 19.33 5.71
CA LEU A 361 -15.54 18.59 5.10
C LEU A 361 -14.26 18.63 5.95
N GLU A 362 -14.01 19.72 6.67
CA GLU A 362 -12.87 19.88 7.57
C GLU A 362 -13.01 19.10 8.88
N LYS A 363 -14.24 18.78 9.31
CA LYS A 363 -14.46 17.94 10.48
C LYS A 363 -14.03 16.51 10.15
N PRO A 364 -13.12 15.89 10.93
CA PRO A 364 -12.73 14.52 10.67
C PRO A 364 -13.91 13.57 10.86
N VAL A 365 -14.18 12.74 9.85
CA VAL A 365 -15.22 11.72 9.86
C VAL A 365 -14.56 10.36 9.81
N PHE A 366 -13.99 9.95 10.93
CA PHE A 366 -13.49 8.60 11.09
C PHE A 366 -14.67 7.64 11.30
N THR A 367 -14.69 6.55 10.54
CA THR A 367 -15.70 5.50 10.69
C THR A 367 -15.40 4.52 11.83
N SER A 368 -14.26 4.68 12.52
CA SER A 368 -13.97 3.94 13.74
C SER A 368 -14.80 4.49 14.91
N ARG A 369 -16.04 4.01 15.05
CA ARG A 369 -16.71 4.05 16.36
C ARG A 369 -15.81 3.31 17.33
N ASN A 370 -15.35 4.01 18.36
CA ASN A 370 -14.73 3.52 19.59
C ASN A 370 -14.05 2.16 19.45
N ILE A 371 -12.70 2.16 19.44
CA ILE A 371 -11.92 1.02 19.92
C ILE A 371 -12.46 0.71 21.31
N SER A 372 -13.43 -0.22 21.37
CA SER A 372 -13.95 -0.72 22.62
C SER A 372 -12.76 -1.34 23.32
N LYS A 373 -12.34 -0.75 24.43
CA LYS A 373 -11.34 -1.30 25.33
C LYS A 373 -11.74 -2.69 25.88
N ASN A 374 -12.90 -3.25 25.45
CA ASN A 374 -13.45 -4.53 25.86
C ASN A 374 -13.31 -5.65 24.81
N ALA A 375 -12.59 -5.47 23.69
CA ALA A 375 -12.36 -6.57 22.73
C ALA A 375 -11.50 -7.74 23.29
N HIS A 376 -11.16 -7.72 24.59
CA HIS A 376 -10.50 -8.83 25.28
C HIS A 376 -11.45 -9.86 25.90
N ARG A 377 -12.77 -9.68 25.84
CA ARG A 377 -13.71 -10.69 26.36
C ARG A 377 -14.99 -10.69 25.54
N GLU A 378 -15.03 -11.53 24.52
CA GLU A 378 -16.13 -12.48 24.22
C GLU A 378 -15.88 -13.14 22.87
N GLY A 379 -16.02 -14.47 22.83
CA GLY A 379 -15.52 -15.31 21.75
C GLY A 379 -16.46 -15.49 20.55
N PHE A 380 -15.83 -15.96 19.47
CA PHE A 380 -16.36 -16.77 18.35
C PHE A 380 -17.43 -16.18 17.42
N GLY A 381 -17.02 -15.96 16.16
CA GLY A 381 -17.94 -15.71 15.05
C GLY A 381 -17.33 -15.56 13.65
N SER A 382 -16.25 -16.27 13.29
CA SER A 382 -15.82 -16.63 11.91
C SER A 382 -14.38 -17.14 11.97
N ALA A 383 -14.09 -18.29 11.36
CA ALA A 383 -12.74 -18.86 11.30
C ALA A 383 -11.74 -18.04 10.44
N TYR A 384 -12.19 -16.92 9.87
CA TYR A 384 -11.38 -15.89 9.21
C TYR A 384 -11.99 -14.52 9.52
N GLY A 385 -11.95 -14.09 10.79
CA GLY A 385 -12.36 -12.73 11.15
C GLY A 385 -11.45 -11.71 10.47
N ASP A 386 -12.04 -10.77 9.71
CA ASP A 386 -11.32 -9.66 9.06
C ASP A 386 -10.49 -8.92 10.11
N ILE A 387 -9.17 -9.09 10.07
CA ILE A 387 -8.23 -8.37 10.92
C ILE A 387 -8.36 -6.88 10.58
N ARG A 388 -8.72 -6.05 11.55
CA ARG A 388 -8.73 -4.59 11.40
C ARG A 388 -7.30 -4.05 11.42
N PHE A 389 -6.75 -3.79 10.23
CA PHE A 389 -5.37 -3.35 10.04
C PHE A 389 -5.11 -1.92 10.52
N GLU A 390 -6.13 -1.13 10.82
CA GLU A 390 -5.98 0.23 11.34
C GLU A 390 -5.26 0.26 12.70
N GLY A 391 -5.63 -0.62 13.62
CA GLY A 391 -4.97 -0.72 14.93
C GLY A 391 -3.54 -1.26 14.82
N ILE A 392 -3.32 -2.15 13.85
CA ILE A 392 -1.99 -2.70 13.54
C ILE A 392 -1.10 -1.61 12.94
N ALA A 393 -1.63 -0.75 12.06
CA ALA A 393 -0.88 0.33 11.44
C ALA A 393 -0.32 1.33 12.46
N GLU A 394 -1.09 1.70 13.49
CA GLU A 394 -0.60 2.59 14.55
C GLU A 394 0.57 1.96 15.33
N MET A 395 0.47 0.67 15.65
CA MET A 395 1.55 -0.07 16.29
C MET A 395 2.78 -0.16 15.38
N LEU A 396 2.59 -0.46 14.09
CA LEU A 396 3.68 -0.60 13.11
C LEU A 396 4.46 0.69 12.89
N ASN A 397 3.81 1.86 12.95
CA ASN A 397 4.52 3.13 12.94
C ASN A 397 5.53 3.25 14.10
N LYS A 398 5.27 2.60 15.24
CA LYS A 398 6.11 2.73 16.45
C LYS A 398 7.20 1.65 16.58
N VAL A 399 7.08 0.54 15.87
CA VAL A 399 8.00 -0.61 15.94
C VAL A 399 8.83 -0.82 14.67
N VAL A 400 8.49 -0.14 13.58
CA VAL A 400 9.25 -0.16 12.32
C VAL A 400 9.96 1.17 12.14
N VAL A 401 11.26 1.11 11.86
CA VAL A 401 12.11 2.28 11.67
C VAL A 401 12.80 2.24 10.31
N GLY A 402 13.11 3.42 9.78
CA GLY A 402 13.95 3.56 8.60
C GLY A 402 15.42 3.46 9.02
N ILE A 403 16.21 2.70 8.27
CA ILE A 403 17.67 2.62 8.46
C ILE A 403 18.33 3.29 7.26
N SER A 404 19.03 4.40 7.49
CA SER A 404 19.78 5.11 6.46
C SER A 404 21.28 4.88 6.66
N CYS A 405 21.97 4.49 5.60
CA CYS A 405 23.39 4.18 5.62
C CYS A 405 24.04 4.62 4.31
N GLY A 406 24.95 5.60 4.36
CA GLY A 406 25.49 6.25 3.16
C GLY A 406 24.38 6.88 2.31
N SER A 407 24.37 6.57 1.00
CA SER A 407 23.30 6.96 0.07
C SER A 407 22.12 5.99 0.05
N GLY A 408 22.23 4.83 0.70
CA GLY A 408 21.20 3.79 0.74
C GLY A 408 20.30 3.87 1.98
N TRP A 409 19.17 3.17 1.90
CA TRP A 409 18.28 2.98 3.04
C TRP A 409 17.56 1.63 3.00
N GLY A 410 17.02 1.23 4.14
CA GLY A 410 16.16 0.09 4.33
C GLY A 410 15.24 0.30 5.53
N SER A 411 14.71 -0.80 6.06
CA SER A 411 13.82 -0.84 7.21
C SER A 411 14.44 -1.65 8.35
N GLY A 412 13.92 -1.48 9.56
CA GLY A 412 14.31 -2.28 10.71
C GLY A 412 13.15 -2.51 11.67
N ILE A 413 13.24 -3.60 12.43
CA ILE A 413 12.27 -4.02 13.45
C ILE A 413 12.84 -3.69 14.83
N VAL A 414 12.13 -2.90 15.63
CA VAL A 414 12.49 -2.67 17.03
C VAL A 414 12.17 -3.92 17.84
N ILE A 415 13.20 -4.63 18.29
CA ILE A 415 13.11 -5.88 19.07
C ILE A 415 13.40 -5.69 20.56
N ASN A 416 13.93 -4.51 20.94
CA ASN A 416 14.06 -4.08 22.34
C ASN A 416 13.99 -2.55 22.43
N SER A 417 13.27 -2.02 23.42
CA SER A 417 13.06 -0.57 23.58
C SER A 417 14.24 0.18 24.20
N SER A 418 14.95 -0.40 25.17
CA SER A 418 16.06 0.25 25.87
C SER A 418 17.15 -0.79 26.18
N PRO A 419 18.37 -0.66 25.61
CA PRO A 419 18.94 0.55 24.98
C PRO A 419 18.37 0.92 23.60
N GLY A 420 17.57 0.06 22.98
CA GLY A 420 17.04 0.26 21.63
C GLY A 420 17.76 -0.65 20.65
N ILE A 421 17.27 -1.88 20.48
CA ILE A 421 17.84 -2.88 19.58
C ILE A 421 16.92 -3.09 18.39
N ILE A 422 17.52 -3.08 17.20
CA ILE A 422 16.84 -3.19 15.92
C ILE A 422 17.43 -4.36 15.14
N LEU A 423 16.55 -5.18 14.57
CA LEU A 423 16.89 -6.20 13.58
C LEU A 423 16.66 -5.63 12.17
N THR A 424 17.61 -5.81 11.26
CA THR A 424 17.54 -5.36 9.85
C THR A 424 18.33 -6.33 8.95
N CYS A 425 18.47 -6.02 7.66
CA CYS A 425 19.32 -6.76 6.74
C CYS A 425 20.77 -6.30 6.79
N ALA A 426 21.72 -7.20 6.54
CA ALA A 426 23.13 -6.85 6.42
C ALA A 426 23.37 -5.97 5.19
N HIS A 427 22.71 -6.22 4.05
CA HIS A 427 22.87 -5.39 2.85
C HIS A 427 22.50 -3.92 3.04
N VAL A 428 21.59 -3.62 3.98
CA VAL A 428 21.13 -2.26 4.27
C VAL A 428 22.25 -1.43 4.91
N ILE A 429 23.13 -2.07 5.70
CA ILE A 429 24.18 -1.40 6.48
C ILE A 429 25.56 -1.44 5.81
N GLN A 430 25.72 -2.25 4.76
CA GLN A 430 27.01 -2.45 4.09
C GLN A 430 27.63 -1.22 3.42
N PRO A 431 26.88 -0.18 3.00
CA PRO A 431 27.51 1.06 2.54
C PRO A 431 28.34 1.79 3.62
N SER A 432 28.30 1.35 4.88
CA SER A 432 29.08 1.97 5.97
C SER A 432 30.50 1.42 6.04
N VAL A 433 31.49 2.31 5.91
CA VAL A 433 32.91 2.01 6.19
C VAL A 433 33.15 1.88 7.71
N ASN A 434 32.31 2.52 8.54
CA ASN A 434 32.52 2.66 9.99
C ASN A 434 31.44 1.99 10.86
N GLY A 435 30.42 1.35 10.29
CA GLY A 435 29.32 0.72 11.06
C GLY A 435 28.33 1.68 11.72
N ASP A 436 28.41 2.99 11.44
CA ASP A 436 27.46 4.01 11.88
C ASP A 436 26.27 4.08 10.92
N VAL A 437 25.06 4.06 11.49
CA VAL A 437 23.80 4.18 10.75
C VAL A 437 22.92 5.27 11.35
N THR A 438 22.03 5.84 10.55
CA THR A 438 21.00 6.75 11.05
C THR A 438 19.66 6.01 11.08
N ILE A 439 19.07 5.94 12.26
CA ILE A 439 17.72 5.42 12.50
C ILE A 439 16.74 6.59 12.34
N ILE A 440 15.67 6.39 11.58
CA ILE A 440 14.62 7.37 11.34
C ILE A 440 13.30 6.79 11.84
N THR A 441 12.71 7.40 12.86
CA THR A 441 11.43 6.98 13.43
C THR A 441 10.24 7.58 12.65
N SER A 442 9.03 7.06 12.88
CA SER A 442 7.84 7.46 12.10
C SER A 442 7.43 8.92 12.19
N ASP A 443 7.88 9.60 13.24
CA ASP A 443 7.71 11.04 13.47
C ASP A 443 8.80 11.89 12.80
N GLY A 444 9.75 11.26 12.09
CA GLY A 444 10.86 11.92 11.40
C GLY A 444 12.09 12.18 12.29
N ASN A 445 12.07 11.77 13.56
CA ASN A 445 13.24 11.93 14.41
C ASN A 445 14.41 11.06 13.91
N ARG A 446 15.61 11.64 13.95
CA ARG A 446 16.86 11.00 13.51
C ARG A 446 17.70 10.67 14.72
N VAL A 447 18.12 9.42 14.80
CA VAL A 447 18.84 8.87 15.94
C VAL A 447 20.09 8.14 15.44
N PRO A 448 21.28 8.36 16.03
CA PRO A 448 22.46 7.57 15.70
C PRO A 448 22.30 6.12 16.16
N GLY A 449 22.69 5.18 15.32
CA GLY A 449 22.76 3.75 15.60
C GLY A 449 24.15 3.20 15.27
N CYS A 450 24.51 2.11 15.94
CA CYS A 450 25.76 1.38 15.75
C CYS A 450 25.44 -0.07 15.44
N VAL A 451 26.07 -0.61 14.39
CA VAL A 451 25.97 -2.04 14.06
C VAL A 451 26.71 -2.85 15.13
N ILE A 452 26.01 -3.77 15.78
CA ILE A 452 26.59 -4.63 16.82
C ILE A 452 26.95 -6.04 16.31
N TYR A 453 26.28 -6.49 15.26
CA TYR A 453 26.54 -7.76 14.58
C TYR A 453 25.95 -7.71 13.16
N HIS A 454 26.57 -8.40 12.21
CA HIS A 454 25.96 -8.66 10.91
C HIS A 454 26.52 -9.93 10.28
N THR A 455 25.74 -10.53 9.39
CA THR A 455 26.16 -11.65 8.55
C THR A 455 26.85 -11.16 7.27
N TYR A 456 27.48 -12.09 6.54
CA TYR A 456 28.11 -11.84 5.23
C TYR A 456 27.46 -12.74 4.17
N PRO A 457 26.32 -12.34 3.57
CA PRO A 457 25.62 -13.23 2.66
C PRO A 457 26.29 -13.38 1.29
N SER A 458 26.04 -14.50 0.62
CA SER A 458 26.74 -14.94 -0.61
C SER A 458 26.64 -13.97 -1.79
N CYS A 459 25.59 -13.16 -1.86
CA CYS A 459 25.41 -12.14 -2.90
C CYS A 459 26.53 -11.08 -2.92
N PHE A 460 27.38 -11.03 -1.89
CA PHE A 460 28.52 -10.12 -1.80
C PHE A 460 29.87 -10.71 -2.27
N SER A 461 29.89 -11.98 -2.67
CA SER A 461 31.12 -12.71 -3.00
C SER A 461 31.53 -12.67 -4.48
N GLU A 462 30.80 -11.94 -5.33
CA GLU A 462 31.24 -11.63 -6.70
C GLU A 462 32.36 -10.57 -6.68
N GLY A 463 33.58 -10.97 -6.28
CA GLY A 463 34.78 -10.28 -6.77
C GLY A 463 35.97 -10.06 -5.84
N LYS A 464 35.86 -10.15 -4.51
CA LYS A 464 37.04 -10.06 -3.61
C LYS A 464 36.85 -10.86 -2.33
N GLN A 465 37.45 -12.05 -2.24
CA GLN A 465 37.89 -12.57 -0.95
C GLN A 465 39.11 -11.75 -0.55
N GLU A 466 38.93 -10.74 0.29
CA GLU A 466 40.08 -10.19 1.03
C GLU A 466 40.45 -11.19 2.12
N ASP A 467 41.72 -11.59 2.13
CA ASP A 467 42.31 -12.54 3.06
C ASP A 467 41.88 -12.26 4.52
N GLY A 468 41.20 -13.23 5.14
CA GLY A 468 40.98 -13.27 6.59
C GLY A 468 39.58 -12.97 7.12
N LYS A 469 38.57 -12.65 6.30
CA LYS A 469 37.17 -12.52 6.77
C LYS A 469 36.39 -13.83 6.55
N SER A 470 35.94 -14.43 7.66
CA SER A 470 35.27 -15.73 7.76
C SER A 470 33.82 -15.75 7.25
N GLY A 471 33.48 -16.73 6.41
CA GLY A 471 32.18 -17.41 6.33
C GLY A 471 31.04 -16.75 5.55
N ILE A 472 30.55 -17.43 4.52
CA ILE A 472 29.41 -16.97 3.70
C ILE A 472 28.10 -17.39 4.40
N SER A 473 27.33 -16.46 4.96
CA SER A 473 26.01 -16.82 5.51
C SER A 473 24.96 -16.97 4.40
N PHE A 474 23.98 -17.86 4.53
CA PHE A 474 22.78 -17.79 3.68
C PHE A 474 21.71 -16.84 4.24
N TRP A 475 21.87 -16.34 5.47
CA TRP A 475 21.03 -15.29 6.02
C TRP A 475 21.65 -13.91 5.80
N ASP A 476 20.79 -12.93 5.54
CA ASP A 476 21.12 -11.53 5.36
C ASP A 476 20.54 -10.71 6.50
N LEU A 477 21.26 -10.67 7.63
CA LEU A 477 20.79 -10.08 8.88
C LEU A 477 21.86 -9.22 9.53
N ALA A 478 21.42 -8.12 10.13
CA ALA A 478 22.22 -7.28 11.00
C ALA A 478 21.43 -6.85 12.23
N VAL A 479 22.15 -6.64 13.32
CA VAL A 479 21.61 -6.11 14.56
C VAL A 479 22.24 -4.74 14.82
N VAL A 480 21.39 -3.75 15.04
CA VAL A 480 21.77 -2.35 15.29
C VAL A 480 21.33 -1.97 16.70
N CYS A 481 22.18 -1.24 17.42
CA CYS A 481 21.89 -0.68 18.73
C CYS A 481 21.87 0.84 18.64
N THR A 482 20.94 1.48 19.34
CA THR A 482 21.01 2.90 19.65
C THR A 482 21.09 3.12 21.16
N LYS A 483 21.34 4.35 21.61
CA LYS A 483 21.21 4.76 23.02
C LYS A 483 19.83 5.35 23.33
N THR A 484 19.07 5.69 22.29
CA THR A 484 17.76 6.34 22.45
C THR A 484 16.70 5.28 22.68
N THR A 485 15.93 5.43 23.74
CA THR A 485 14.80 4.54 24.00
C THR A 485 13.79 4.63 22.87
N LEU A 486 13.48 3.49 22.27
CA LEU A 486 12.48 3.35 21.23
C LEU A 486 11.12 2.97 21.84
N PRO A 487 10.01 3.53 21.33
CA PRO A 487 8.76 3.59 22.08
C PRO A 487 8.09 2.23 22.26
N HIS A 488 8.24 1.32 21.30
CA HIS A 488 7.58 0.01 21.33
C HIS A 488 8.45 -1.07 20.70
N VAL A 489 8.14 -2.33 21.01
CA VAL A 489 8.81 -3.53 20.51
C VAL A 489 7.81 -4.41 19.76
N LEU A 490 8.26 -5.00 18.66
CA LEU A 490 7.56 -6.10 17.98
C LEU A 490 8.30 -7.41 18.27
N PRO A 491 7.71 -8.33 19.06
CA PRO A 491 8.36 -9.61 19.34
C PRO A 491 8.45 -10.47 18.07
N LEU A 492 9.54 -11.23 17.97
CA LEU A 492 9.68 -12.28 16.97
C LEU A 492 8.77 -13.47 17.36
N ALA A 493 8.12 -14.07 16.37
CA ALA A 493 7.27 -15.23 16.62
C ALA A 493 8.12 -16.48 16.86
N SER A 494 7.78 -17.23 17.91
CA SER A 494 8.34 -18.54 18.24
C SER A 494 7.66 -19.70 17.50
N GLN A 495 6.64 -19.41 16.70
CA GLN A 495 5.93 -20.36 15.85
C GLN A 495 5.55 -19.64 14.55
N LEU A 496 5.57 -20.36 13.43
CA LEU A 496 5.07 -19.83 12.16
C LEU A 496 3.58 -20.17 12.01
N PRO A 497 2.75 -19.24 11.56
CA PRO A 497 1.37 -19.53 11.23
C PRO A 497 1.30 -20.38 9.93
N PRO A 498 0.17 -21.06 9.68
CA PRO A 498 0.00 -21.86 8.47
C PRO A 498 0.19 -21.08 7.17
N VAL A 499 0.60 -21.78 6.11
CA VAL A 499 0.54 -21.25 4.74
C VAL A 499 -0.90 -20.86 4.41
N GLY A 500 -1.07 -19.70 3.77
CA GLY A 500 -2.37 -19.07 3.50
C GLY A 500 -2.81 -18.08 4.58
N SER A 501 -2.10 -17.99 5.72
CA SER A 501 -2.41 -17.00 6.75
C SER A 501 -2.19 -15.57 6.25
N SER A 502 -3.16 -14.71 6.57
CA SER A 502 -3.12 -13.27 6.29
C SER A 502 -1.99 -12.59 7.06
N VAL A 503 -1.16 -11.83 6.35
CA VAL A 503 -0.03 -11.08 6.93
C VAL A 503 0.05 -9.67 6.36
N VAL A 504 0.75 -8.79 7.08
CA VAL A 504 1.10 -7.45 6.60
C VAL A 504 2.62 -7.32 6.60
N VAL A 505 3.18 -6.85 5.51
CA VAL A 505 4.55 -6.35 5.48
C VAL A 505 4.54 -4.85 5.76
N ALA A 506 5.46 -4.41 6.60
CA ALA A 506 5.70 -3.00 6.86
C ALA A 506 7.15 -2.61 6.55
N GLY A 507 7.35 -1.45 5.94
CA GLY A 507 8.69 -0.93 5.70
C GLY A 507 8.70 0.37 4.92
N HIS A 508 9.87 0.98 4.79
CA HIS A 508 10.12 2.21 4.03
C HIS A 508 10.43 1.87 2.57
N GLY A 509 9.54 1.07 1.98
CA GLY A 509 9.58 0.72 0.56
C GLY A 509 9.28 1.93 -0.30
N ILE A 510 10.01 2.03 -1.42
CA ILE A 510 9.80 2.99 -2.51
C ILE A 510 10.19 4.43 -2.14
N PHE A 511 9.66 4.97 -1.05
CA PHE A 511 9.98 6.30 -0.56
C PHE A 511 11.08 6.22 0.50
N SER A 512 12.08 7.08 0.37
CA SER A 512 13.08 7.23 1.43
C SER A 512 12.39 7.60 2.75
N PRO A 513 12.82 7.06 3.90
CA PRO A 513 12.35 7.50 5.21
C PRO A 513 12.58 9.00 5.46
N ASN A 514 13.45 9.65 4.69
CA ASN A 514 13.63 11.09 4.71
C ASN A 514 12.45 11.87 4.09
N CYS A 515 11.81 11.29 3.06
CA CYS A 515 10.67 11.87 2.34
C CYS A 515 9.35 11.45 3.00
N LEU A 516 9.23 10.17 3.35
CA LEU A 516 8.06 9.62 4.02
C LEU A 516 8.52 8.83 5.26
N PRO A 517 8.58 9.48 6.44
CA PRO A 517 9.07 8.84 7.66
C PRO A 517 8.20 7.71 8.17
N SER A 518 6.93 7.62 7.77
CA SER A 518 6.06 6.54 8.24
C SER A 518 6.12 5.32 7.30
N PRO A 519 6.20 4.09 7.82
CA PRO A 519 6.33 2.88 7.00
C PRO A 519 5.09 2.66 6.12
N THR A 520 5.30 2.16 4.91
CA THR A 520 4.24 1.71 4.00
C THR A 520 3.83 0.29 4.34
N LEU A 521 2.53 0.02 4.36
CA LEU A 521 1.96 -1.29 4.68
C LEU A 521 1.43 -1.99 3.43
N VAL A 522 1.66 -3.30 3.33
CA VAL A 522 1.11 -4.11 2.24
C VAL A 522 0.55 -5.42 2.79
N HIS A 523 -0.68 -5.71 2.43
CA HIS A 523 -1.42 -6.90 2.82
C HIS A 523 -1.17 -8.06 1.84
N GLY A 524 -1.25 -9.28 2.35
CA GLY A 524 -1.07 -10.49 1.57
C GLY A 524 -1.17 -11.73 2.44
N VAL A 525 -0.60 -12.83 1.95
CA VAL A 525 -0.55 -14.11 2.68
C VAL A 525 0.85 -14.68 2.71
N ILE A 526 1.13 -15.52 3.70
CA ILE A 526 2.27 -16.44 3.64
C ILE A 526 1.94 -17.46 2.56
N SER A 527 2.69 -17.45 1.47
CA SER A 527 2.47 -18.32 0.32
C SER A 527 3.24 -19.64 0.43
N LYS A 528 4.39 -19.65 1.11
CA LYS A 528 5.20 -20.85 1.32
C LYS A 528 6.17 -20.68 2.49
N VAL A 529 6.51 -21.78 3.13
CA VAL A 529 7.67 -21.90 4.02
C VAL A 529 8.53 -23.03 3.46
N VAL A 530 9.83 -22.78 3.33
CA VAL A 530 10.79 -23.76 2.81
C VAL A 530 11.75 -24.14 3.93
N ASN A 531 11.86 -25.44 4.15
CA ASN A 531 12.62 -26.03 5.25
C ASN A 531 13.81 -26.83 4.72
N VAL A 532 14.85 -26.95 5.56
CA VAL A 532 15.97 -27.88 5.36
C VAL A 532 16.20 -28.68 6.63
N GLU A 533 16.81 -29.86 6.49
CA GLU A 533 17.24 -30.62 7.66
C GLU A 533 18.31 -29.83 8.41
N VAL A 534 18.25 -29.86 9.74
CA VAL A 534 19.21 -29.15 10.59
C VAL A 534 20.65 -29.63 10.36
N THR A 535 20.82 -30.88 9.94
CA THR A 535 22.11 -31.51 9.59
C THR A 535 22.77 -30.89 8.37
N CYS A 536 22.02 -30.15 7.53
CA CYS A 536 22.57 -29.43 6.37
C CYS A 536 23.26 -28.11 6.75
N LEU A 537 23.15 -27.67 8.01
CA LEU A 537 23.68 -26.39 8.48
C LEU A 537 25.14 -26.56 8.93
N ASN A 538 26.06 -25.98 8.17
CA ASN A 538 27.50 -25.97 8.45
C ASN A 538 27.89 -24.60 9.02
N HIS A 539 28.64 -24.59 10.12
CA HIS A 539 29.08 -23.34 10.75
C HIS A 539 30.50 -23.00 10.31
N THR A 540 30.71 -21.76 9.85
CA THR A 540 32.05 -21.26 9.59
C THR A 540 32.69 -20.82 10.92
N LEU A 541 33.41 -21.75 11.58
CA LEU A 541 34.20 -21.56 12.81
C LEU A 541 33.33 -21.28 14.06
N VAL A 542 33.33 -22.14 15.08
CA VAL A 542 34.36 -22.19 16.13
C VAL A 542 34.58 -23.65 16.58
N SER A 543 35.83 -24.13 16.52
CA SER A 543 36.27 -25.30 17.28
C SER A 543 36.37 -24.92 18.77
N GLY A 544 35.25 -24.98 19.48
CA GLY A 544 35.18 -24.67 20.90
C GLY A 544 33.83 -25.08 21.46
N ASN A 545 33.84 -25.78 22.59
CA ASN A 545 32.62 -26.14 23.31
C ASN A 545 31.87 -24.85 23.65
N ILE A 546 30.67 -24.68 23.11
CA ILE A 546 29.73 -23.66 23.57
C ILE A 546 29.25 -24.15 24.94
N CYS A 547 29.58 -23.42 26.00
CA CYS A 547 29.00 -23.69 27.33
C CYS A 547 27.49 -23.54 27.22
N ASP A 548 26.76 -24.51 27.79
CA ASP A 548 25.30 -24.48 27.86
C ASP A 548 24.84 -23.15 28.48
N PRO A 549 24.18 -22.25 27.73
CA PRO A 549 23.76 -20.95 28.26
C PRO A 549 22.68 -21.07 29.35
N PHE A 550 22.24 -22.29 29.65
CA PHE A 550 21.24 -22.60 30.68
C PHE A 550 21.79 -23.40 31.88
N SER A 551 23.10 -23.71 31.95
CA SER A 551 23.60 -24.62 33.00
C SER A 551 24.06 -24.01 34.31
N ASP A 552 24.28 -22.70 34.46
CA ASP A 552 24.76 -22.12 35.72
C ASP A 552 24.03 -20.84 36.14
N VAL A 553 22.83 -21.00 36.69
CA VAL A 553 22.29 -20.05 37.67
C VAL A 553 22.75 -20.52 39.05
N ASN A 554 24.03 -20.31 39.36
CA ASN A 554 24.49 -20.35 40.74
C ASN A 554 25.37 -19.14 41.04
N SER A 555 25.01 -18.52 42.15
CA SER A 555 25.54 -17.29 42.72
C SER A 555 27.07 -17.24 42.81
N GLN A 556 27.61 -16.03 42.57
CA GLN A 556 28.97 -15.56 42.89
C GLN A 556 30.11 -16.11 42.04
N GLN A 557 30.37 -15.48 40.89
CA GLN A 557 31.75 -15.32 40.40
C GLN A 557 31.87 -14.01 39.61
N LYS A 558 32.63 -13.06 40.17
CA LYS A 558 33.20 -11.93 39.43
C LYS A 558 34.20 -12.53 38.44
N ALA A 559 33.95 -12.39 37.15
CA ALA A 559 34.95 -12.69 36.14
C ALA A 559 35.77 -11.42 35.87
N ASP A 560 37.06 -11.49 36.20
CA ASP A 560 38.07 -10.51 35.85
C ASP A 560 38.24 -10.48 34.32
N TYR A 561 38.24 -9.27 33.75
CA TYR A 561 38.49 -9.04 32.32
C TYR A 561 39.97 -9.32 32.00
N CYS A 562 40.24 -10.18 31.03
CA CYS A 562 41.58 -10.38 30.48
C CYS A 562 41.84 -9.38 29.35
N ASP A 563 42.98 -8.70 29.45
CA ASP A 563 43.53 -7.76 28.47
C ASP A 563 43.71 -8.40 27.09
N ILE A 564 43.35 -7.66 26.03
CA ILE A 564 43.84 -7.89 24.67
C ILE A 564 44.36 -6.55 24.14
N ASP A 565 45.68 -6.49 23.95
CA ASP A 565 46.41 -5.41 23.32
C ASP A 565 46.01 -5.23 21.85
N VAL A 566 45.55 -4.03 21.48
CA VAL A 566 45.69 -3.47 20.12
C VAL A 566 45.97 -1.96 20.26
N GLU A 567 47.17 -1.57 19.81
CA GLU A 567 47.65 -0.18 19.82
C GLU A 567 46.83 0.74 18.90
N ASN A 568 46.62 1.97 19.39
CA ASN A 568 46.14 3.19 18.73
C ASN A 568 44.67 3.22 18.26
N ASP A 569 43.78 3.71 19.14
CA ASP A 569 42.93 4.88 18.84
C ASP A 569 42.18 5.36 20.10
N ALA A 570 42.73 6.37 20.76
CA ALA A 570 42.28 6.91 22.06
C ALA A 570 40.91 7.65 22.04
N TYR A 571 40.12 7.52 20.97
CA TYR A 571 38.77 8.09 20.86
C TYR A 571 37.65 7.03 20.95
N PHE A 572 37.99 5.73 20.88
CA PHE A 572 37.02 4.63 20.75
C PHE A 572 36.64 3.92 22.06
N GLU A 573 37.45 3.99 23.12
CA GLU A 573 37.13 3.30 24.38
C GLU A 573 35.99 3.95 25.17
N TYR A 574 35.81 5.27 25.07
CA TYR A 574 34.90 6.01 25.94
C TYR A 574 33.41 5.86 25.59
N LYS A 575 33.04 5.43 24.36
CA LYS A 575 31.62 5.30 23.93
C LYS A 575 31.08 3.87 23.94
N LYS A 576 31.94 2.85 23.89
CA LYS A 576 31.57 1.42 23.78
C LYS A 576 31.29 0.79 25.15
N ALA A 577 32.01 1.22 26.20
CA ALA A 577 31.84 0.74 27.57
C ALA A 577 30.46 1.09 28.18
N ASP A 578 29.94 2.30 27.91
CA ASP A 578 28.64 2.78 28.43
C ASP A 578 27.41 2.13 27.78
N VAL A 579 27.55 1.51 26.60
CA VAL A 579 26.46 0.81 25.91
C VAL A 579 26.26 -0.59 26.48
N LEU A 580 27.36 -1.26 26.81
CA LEU A 580 27.35 -2.61 27.38
C LEU A 580 26.89 -2.62 28.84
N SER A 581 27.18 -1.56 29.61
CA SER A 581 26.75 -1.44 31.00
C SER A 581 25.23 -1.24 31.19
N ASN A 582 24.51 -0.84 30.13
CA ASN A 582 23.05 -0.69 30.15
C ASN A 582 22.28 -1.95 29.72
N LEU A 583 22.94 -2.91 29.04
CA LEU A 583 22.35 -4.21 28.68
C LEU A 583 22.16 -5.13 29.89
N SER A 584 22.98 -4.97 30.95
CA SER A 584 22.85 -5.74 32.20
C SER A 584 21.68 -5.29 33.09
N ALA A 585 20.98 -4.21 32.73
CA ALA A 585 19.83 -3.66 33.46
C ALA A 585 18.46 -4.10 32.90
N VAL A 586 18.43 -5.01 31.93
CA VAL A 586 17.19 -5.57 31.35
C VAL A 586 16.42 -6.33 32.45
N ASP A 587 15.21 -5.87 32.77
CA ASP A 587 14.34 -6.45 33.80
C ASP A 587 13.89 -7.87 33.38
N ALA A 588 14.61 -8.88 33.87
CA ALA A 588 14.44 -10.31 33.59
C ALA A 588 13.07 -10.90 33.99
N ARG A 589 12.08 -10.09 34.35
CA ARG A 589 10.81 -10.51 34.98
C ARG A 589 9.64 -10.75 34.03
N LYS A 590 9.84 -10.77 32.70
CA LYS A 590 8.76 -11.02 31.71
C LYS A 590 9.10 -12.03 30.60
N VAL A 591 10.14 -12.84 30.77
CA VAL A 591 10.46 -13.93 29.83
C VAL A 591 9.97 -15.25 30.43
N VAL A 592 9.10 -15.97 29.73
CA VAL A 592 8.73 -17.34 30.09
C VAL A 592 9.95 -18.21 29.81
N PRO A 593 10.56 -18.86 30.82
CA PRO A 593 11.70 -19.74 30.58
C PRO A 593 11.23 -20.95 29.77
N VAL A 594 11.91 -21.23 28.67
CA VAL A 594 11.77 -22.50 27.94
C VAL A 594 12.25 -23.60 28.89
N GLN A 595 11.37 -24.58 29.19
CA GLN A 595 11.76 -25.78 29.90
C GLN A 595 12.68 -26.61 28.99
N CYS A 596 13.99 -26.53 29.19
CA CYS A 596 14.91 -27.52 28.64
C CYS A 596 14.80 -28.82 29.45
N SER A 597 14.45 -29.90 28.75
CA SER A 597 14.44 -31.26 29.25
C SER A 597 15.85 -31.75 29.58
N GLU A 598 15.97 -32.41 30.74
CA GLU A 598 17.01 -33.35 31.16
C GLU A 598 18.48 -32.87 31.20
N LYS A 599 19.02 -32.78 32.43
CA LYS A 599 20.46 -32.56 32.71
C LYS A 599 21.30 -33.63 32.01
N GLY A 600 22.22 -33.22 31.13
CA GLY A 600 23.27 -34.09 30.59
C GLY A 600 23.40 -34.19 29.06
N LYS A 601 22.61 -33.45 28.26
CA LYS A 601 22.80 -33.39 26.81
C LYS A 601 23.84 -32.32 26.43
N THR A 602 24.82 -32.70 25.62
CA THR A 602 25.74 -31.77 24.97
C THR A 602 24.95 -30.90 23.99
N VAL A 603 24.74 -29.62 24.30
CA VAL A 603 24.05 -28.67 23.42
C VAL A 603 24.95 -28.40 22.21
N THR A 604 24.49 -28.75 21.02
CA THR A 604 25.20 -28.45 19.78
C THR A 604 24.78 -27.07 19.26
N GLN A 605 25.62 -26.42 18.46
CA GLN A 605 25.26 -25.14 17.83
C GLN A 605 24.00 -25.26 16.96
N SER A 606 23.69 -26.46 16.43
CA SER A 606 22.47 -26.75 15.68
C SER A 606 21.18 -26.67 16.52
N ASP A 607 21.28 -26.74 17.85
CA ASP A 607 20.15 -26.65 18.79
C ASP A 607 19.71 -25.20 19.06
N CYS A 608 20.48 -24.21 18.57
CA CYS A 608 20.10 -22.81 18.68
C CYS A 608 19.01 -22.39 17.69
N TYR A 609 18.77 -23.15 16.62
CA TYR A 609 17.77 -22.81 15.61
C TYR A 609 16.38 -23.29 16.02
N GLY A 610 15.37 -22.44 15.83
CA GLY A 610 13.99 -22.90 15.94
C GLY A 610 13.66 -23.89 14.82
N ARG A 611 12.86 -24.90 15.16
CA ARG A 611 12.48 -26.01 14.28
C ARG A 611 10.96 -26.11 14.19
N ASP A 612 10.46 -26.67 13.10
CA ASP A 612 9.06 -27.08 13.00
C ASP A 612 8.79 -28.37 13.78
N GLU A 613 7.54 -28.85 13.74
CA GLU A 613 7.10 -30.05 14.45
C GLU A 613 7.84 -31.32 13.99
N ASP A 614 8.35 -31.33 12.76
CA ASP A 614 9.09 -32.44 12.16
C ASP A 614 10.62 -32.32 12.36
N GLY A 615 11.08 -31.28 13.06
CA GLY A 615 12.49 -31.06 13.38
C GLY A 615 13.31 -30.37 12.29
N PHE A 616 12.67 -29.81 11.26
CA PHE A 616 13.34 -29.09 10.19
C PHE A 616 13.46 -27.59 10.51
N VAL A 617 14.49 -26.96 9.96
CA VAL A 617 14.72 -25.52 10.12
C VAL A 617 14.10 -24.76 8.95
N PRO A 618 13.20 -23.79 9.19
CA PRO A 618 12.66 -22.96 8.12
C PRO A 618 13.72 -21.94 7.67
N VAL A 619 14.19 -22.07 6.44
CA VAL A 619 15.27 -21.21 5.90
C VAL A 619 14.75 -20.06 5.05
N MET A 620 13.50 -20.13 4.60
CA MET A 620 12.88 -19.12 3.75
C MET A 620 11.36 -19.09 3.95
N LEU A 621 10.80 -17.90 4.09
CA LEU A 621 9.37 -17.62 4.05
C LEU A 621 9.05 -16.84 2.78
N GLN A 622 8.02 -17.25 2.07
CA GLN A 622 7.51 -16.57 0.88
C GLN A 622 6.20 -15.86 1.19
N THR A 623 6.03 -14.61 0.76
CA THR A 623 4.78 -13.83 0.92
C THR A 623 4.30 -13.24 -0.41
N THR A 624 2.98 -13.05 -0.52
CA THR A 624 2.35 -12.34 -1.65
C THR A 624 2.27 -10.83 -1.46
N CYS A 625 2.64 -10.31 -0.28
CA CYS A 625 2.69 -8.86 -0.03
C CYS A 625 3.65 -8.21 -1.01
N SER A 626 3.20 -7.20 -1.76
CA SER A 626 4.03 -6.47 -2.71
C SER A 626 5.13 -5.66 -2.03
N VAL A 627 6.40 -6.07 -2.14
CA VAL A 627 7.52 -5.34 -1.50
C VAL A 627 8.51 -4.78 -2.51
N TYR A 628 9.19 -3.72 -2.10
CA TYR A 628 10.06 -2.92 -2.96
C TYR A 628 11.38 -2.60 -2.27
N ALA A 629 12.33 -2.06 -3.04
CA ALA A 629 13.56 -1.51 -2.48
C ALA A 629 13.22 -0.54 -1.33
N GLY A 630 13.86 -0.76 -0.18
CA GLY A 630 13.59 -0.06 1.07
C GLY A 630 12.75 -0.84 2.09
N ASN A 631 11.98 -1.87 1.69
CA ASN A 631 11.30 -2.78 2.63
C ASN A 631 12.26 -3.73 3.35
N SER A 632 13.45 -3.98 2.79
CA SER A 632 14.45 -4.88 3.34
C SER A 632 14.74 -4.58 4.81
N GLY A 633 14.70 -5.61 5.65
CA GLY A 633 14.84 -5.52 7.10
C GLY A 633 13.54 -5.19 7.85
N GLY A 634 12.45 -4.90 7.15
CA GLY A 634 11.12 -4.71 7.74
C GLY A 634 10.42 -6.03 8.11
N PRO A 635 9.40 -6.01 8.99
CA PRO A 635 8.76 -7.24 9.44
C PRO A 635 7.67 -7.75 8.47
N VAL A 636 7.57 -9.06 8.35
CA VAL A 636 6.33 -9.77 8.00
C VAL A 636 5.55 -9.99 9.29
N VAL A 637 4.35 -9.45 9.38
CA VAL A 637 3.57 -9.40 10.62
C VAL A 637 2.34 -10.26 10.52
N TYR A 638 2.20 -11.15 11.50
CA TYR A 638 1.00 -11.93 11.72
C TYR A 638 0.35 -11.51 13.04
N CYS A 639 -0.97 -11.40 13.07
CA CYS A 639 -1.70 -11.12 14.29
C CYS A 639 -2.24 -12.42 14.88
N HIS A 640 -1.45 -13.02 15.77
CA HIS A 640 -1.82 -14.26 16.42
C HIS A 640 -3.04 -14.05 17.32
N PRO A 641 -4.07 -14.92 17.26
CA PRO A 641 -5.29 -14.75 18.05
C PRO A 641 -5.05 -14.64 19.57
N ALA A 642 -4.04 -15.37 20.08
CA ALA A 642 -3.73 -15.40 21.51
C ALA A 642 -2.62 -14.43 21.95
N TYR A 643 -1.68 -14.07 21.05
CA TYR A 643 -0.46 -13.33 21.40
C TYR A 643 -0.42 -11.93 20.80
N GLY A 644 -1.38 -11.59 19.93
CA GLY A 644 -1.39 -10.33 19.20
C GLY A 644 -0.37 -10.29 18.06
N PRO A 645 0.03 -9.09 17.61
CA PRO A 645 0.97 -8.90 16.52
C PRO A 645 2.37 -9.41 16.84
N GLN A 646 2.94 -10.22 15.95
CA GLN A 646 4.30 -10.74 16.04
C GLN A 646 4.96 -10.70 14.66
N ALA A 647 6.28 -10.48 14.63
CA ALA A 647 7.06 -10.62 13.40
C ALA A 647 7.31 -12.11 13.13
N VAL A 648 6.72 -12.65 12.07
CA VAL A 648 6.90 -14.03 11.61
C VAL A 648 8.02 -14.17 10.59
N GLY A 649 8.54 -13.04 10.09
CA GLY A 649 9.72 -13.01 9.25
C GLY A 649 10.31 -11.62 9.10
N VAL A 650 11.54 -11.57 8.58
CA VAL A 650 12.27 -10.35 8.22
C VAL A 650 12.39 -10.29 6.71
N MET A 651 11.83 -9.26 6.08
CA MET A 651 11.83 -9.10 4.63
C MET A 651 13.24 -8.93 4.08
N ILE A 652 13.60 -9.68 3.04
CA ILE A 652 14.94 -9.62 2.43
C ILE A 652 14.89 -9.03 1.02
N CYS A 653 14.15 -9.67 0.11
CA CYS A 653 14.18 -9.29 -1.31
C CYS A 653 12.87 -9.61 -2.03
N ASN A 654 12.71 -8.96 -3.18
CA ASN A 654 11.70 -9.30 -4.17
C ASN A 654 12.28 -10.20 -5.27
N THR A 655 11.41 -10.97 -5.92
CA THR A 655 11.82 -11.85 -7.02
C THR A 655 11.90 -11.06 -8.32
N LYS A 656 13.05 -11.13 -8.99
CA LYS A 656 13.29 -10.52 -10.30
C LYS A 656 13.84 -11.54 -11.28
N ASP A 657 13.33 -11.53 -12.50
CA ASP A 657 13.96 -12.19 -13.64
C ASP A 657 14.96 -11.22 -14.27
N LEU A 658 16.24 -11.49 -14.06
CA LEU A 658 17.34 -10.65 -14.55
C LEU A 658 17.47 -10.67 -16.08
N ALA A 659 17.03 -11.74 -16.75
CA ALA A 659 17.12 -11.86 -18.20
C ALA A 659 16.09 -10.96 -18.89
N ASN A 660 14.86 -10.94 -18.36
CA ASN A 660 13.75 -10.15 -18.91
C ASN A 660 13.55 -8.80 -18.20
N LYS A 661 14.36 -8.50 -17.17
CA LYS A 661 14.20 -7.35 -16.26
C LYS A 661 12.81 -7.25 -15.63
N ALA A 662 12.09 -8.37 -15.57
CA ALA A 662 10.75 -8.42 -15.02
C ALA A 662 10.81 -8.57 -13.49
N THR A 663 10.07 -7.73 -12.78
CA THR A 663 9.89 -7.88 -11.33
C THR A 663 8.58 -8.59 -11.06
N PHE A 664 8.58 -9.57 -10.16
CA PHE A 664 7.38 -10.27 -9.70
C PHE A 664 6.99 -9.74 -8.33
N PRO A 665 6.19 -8.65 -8.26
CA PRO A 665 5.97 -7.93 -7.02
C PRO A 665 5.31 -8.78 -5.94
N ASN A 666 4.58 -9.85 -6.28
CA ASN A 666 3.85 -10.69 -5.33
C ASN A 666 4.57 -12.01 -4.99
N ILE A 667 5.87 -12.11 -5.24
CA ILE A 667 6.69 -13.26 -4.83
C ILE A 667 7.92 -12.70 -4.13
N ASN A 668 7.88 -12.69 -2.79
CA ASN A 668 8.94 -12.07 -2.01
C ASN A 668 9.40 -12.96 -0.87
N LEU A 669 10.68 -12.82 -0.53
CA LEU A 669 11.40 -13.74 0.33
C LEU A 669 11.79 -13.04 1.64
N ALA A 670 11.61 -13.76 2.74
CA ALA A 670 11.89 -13.31 4.09
C ALA A 670 12.62 -14.39 4.89
N VAL A 671 13.43 -13.98 5.86
CA VAL A 671 13.99 -14.90 6.86
C VAL A 671 12.90 -15.24 7.86
N PRO A 672 12.56 -16.53 8.08
CA PRO A 672 11.54 -16.92 9.04
C PRO A 672 11.98 -16.60 10.48
N SER A 673 11.11 -15.95 11.26
CA SER A 673 11.44 -15.57 12.64
C SER A 673 11.74 -16.79 13.50
N LEU A 674 11.01 -17.89 13.29
CA LEU A 674 11.17 -19.15 14.03
C LEU A 674 12.63 -19.61 14.04
N ALA A 675 13.31 -19.63 12.89
CA ALA A 675 14.69 -20.11 12.79
C ALA A 675 15.67 -19.30 13.65
N ILE A 676 15.47 -17.99 13.77
CA ILE A 676 16.40 -17.06 14.43
C ILE A 676 15.95 -16.64 15.84
N ASN A 677 14.70 -16.92 16.22
CA ASN A 677 14.08 -16.39 17.44
C ASN A 677 14.86 -16.76 18.71
N ASN A 678 15.31 -18.00 18.83
CA ASN A 678 16.06 -18.47 20.01
C ASN A 678 17.41 -17.76 20.15
N ILE A 679 18.13 -17.57 19.04
CA ILE A 679 19.40 -16.84 18.99
C ILE A 679 19.21 -15.39 19.42
N ILE A 680 18.21 -14.71 18.84
CA ILE A 680 17.93 -13.32 19.15
C ILE A 680 17.49 -13.15 20.61
N ASN A 681 16.62 -14.03 21.13
CA ASN A 681 16.20 -13.95 22.52
C ASN A 681 17.32 -14.25 23.51
N ALA A 682 18.24 -15.17 23.17
CA ALA A 682 19.44 -15.40 23.96
C ALA A 682 20.30 -14.13 24.02
N PHE A 683 20.50 -13.45 22.89
CA PHE A 683 21.19 -12.15 22.85
C PHE A 683 20.48 -11.09 23.69
N LEU A 684 19.17 -10.93 23.53
CA LEU A 684 18.40 -9.94 24.28
C LEU A 684 18.41 -10.20 25.80
N SER A 685 18.56 -11.46 26.23
CA SER A 685 18.58 -11.85 27.64
C SER A 685 19.97 -11.74 28.26
N THR A 686 21.03 -12.01 27.49
CA THR A 686 22.42 -12.08 28.00
C THR A 686 23.22 -10.81 27.72
N GLY A 687 22.86 -10.06 26.67
CA GLY A 687 23.68 -8.98 26.12
C GLY A 687 24.95 -9.45 25.41
N ASP A 688 25.22 -10.76 25.36
CA ASP A 688 26.44 -11.33 24.81
C ASP A 688 26.34 -11.46 23.29
N LYS A 689 27.19 -10.73 22.57
CA LYS A 689 27.20 -10.73 21.10
C LYS A 689 27.68 -12.06 20.51
N GLU A 690 28.41 -12.87 21.27
CA GLU A 690 28.92 -14.16 20.81
C GLU A 690 27.78 -15.14 20.49
N VAL A 691 26.64 -15.00 21.19
CA VAL A 691 25.46 -15.84 20.92
C VAL A 691 24.82 -15.55 19.56
N LEU A 692 25.18 -14.45 18.88
CA LEU A 692 24.73 -14.12 17.53
C LEU A 692 25.55 -14.82 16.44
N LYS A 693 26.73 -15.37 16.76
CA LYS A 693 27.59 -16.09 15.79
C LYS A 693 26.89 -17.20 15.00
N PRO A 694 25.94 -17.97 15.55
CA PRO A 694 25.19 -18.96 14.77
C PRO A 694 24.36 -18.38 13.62
N LEU A 695 24.13 -17.07 13.54
CA LEU A 695 23.54 -16.45 12.34
C LEU A 695 24.49 -16.45 11.13
N GLY A 696 25.80 -16.62 11.36
CA GLY A 696 26.80 -16.89 10.33
C GLY A 696 26.83 -18.38 10.02
N VAL A 697 25.99 -18.83 9.09
CA VAL A 697 25.84 -20.26 8.77
C VAL A 697 25.84 -20.49 7.26
N GLU A 698 26.58 -21.52 6.87
CA GLU A 698 26.69 -22.01 5.50
C GLU A 698 25.75 -23.20 5.30
N CYS A 699 25.02 -23.20 4.20
CA CYS A 699 24.24 -24.36 3.78
C CYS A 699 24.07 -24.28 2.28
N GLU A 700 24.77 -25.15 1.53
CA GLU A 700 24.73 -25.15 0.07
C GLU A 700 23.30 -25.30 -0.46
N ARG A 701 22.52 -26.19 0.17
CA ARG A 701 21.10 -26.38 -0.17
C ARG A 701 20.29 -25.10 0.05
N ALA A 702 20.48 -24.41 1.17
CA ALA A 702 19.77 -23.15 1.44
C ALA A 702 20.21 -22.05 0.47
N LEU A 703 21.51 -21.94 0.16
CA LEU A 703 22.04 -20.99 -0.81
C LEU A 703 21.43 -21.22 -2.21
N GLN A 704 21.33 -22.48 -2.65
CA GLN A 704 20.68 -22.82 -3.92
C GLN A 704 19.19 -22.45 -3.92
N LEU A 705 18.49 -22.66 -2.80
CA LEU A 705 17.08 -22.27 -2.65
C LEU A 705 16.90 -20.75 -2.71
N TRP A 706 17.74 -19.97 -2.02
CA TRP A 706 17.73 -18.50 -2.06
C TRP A 706 18.10 -17.94 -3.44
N ALA A 707 18.94 -18.64 -4.20
CA ALA A 707 19.25 -18.30 -5.59
C ALA A 707 18.12 -18.71 -6.58
N LEU A 708 17.04 -19.35 -6.11
CA LEU A 708 16.01 -19.97 -6.96
C LEU A 708 16.63 -20.90 -8.03
N GLY A 709 17.76 -21.53 -7.70
CA GLY A 709 18.53 -22.38 -8.59
C GLY A 709 17.88 -23.74 -8.80
N ARG A 710 18.27 -24.43 -9.88
CA ARG A 710 17.84 -25.81 -10.12
C ARG A 710 18.47 -26.72 -9.06
N THR A 711 17.64 -27.38 -8.26
CA THR A 711 18.09 -28.50 -7.42
C THR A 711 18.43 -29.68 -8.34
N PRO A 712 19.62 -30.30 -8.26
CA PRO A 712 19.94 -31.47 -9.05
C PRO A 712 18.91 -32.59 -8.80
N GLN A 713 18.39 -33.19 -9.88
CA GLN A 713 17.30 -34.19 -9.88
C GLN A 713 17.54 -35.45 -9.01
N ALA A 714 18.72 -35.63 -8.42
CA ALA A 714 19.10 -36.82 -7.66
C ALA A 714 18.82 -36.76 -6.15
N GLN A 715 18.17 -35.71 -5.63
CA GLN A 715 17.96 -35.51 -4.18
C GLN A 715 16.55 -35.01 -3.78
N LEU A 716 15.52 -35.34 -4.56
CA LEU A 716 14.11 -35.11 -4.19
C LEU A 716 13.45 -36.39 -3.67
#